data_AF-A0A963MPK8-F1
#
_entry.id   AF-A0A963MPK8-F1
#
_cell.length_a   1.000
_cell.length_b   1.000
_cell.length_c   1.000
_cell.angle_alpha   90.00
_cell.angle_beta   90.00
_cell.angle_gamma   90.00
#
_symmetry.space_group_name_H-M   'P 1'
#
loop_
_entity.id
_entity.type
_entity.pdbx_description
1 polymer ?
#
loop_
_entity_poly.entity_id
_entity_poly.type
_entity_poly.pdbx_seq_one_letter_code
_entity_poly.pdbx_strand_id
1 'polypeptide(L)'
;METRETGRLATQVDAVIEQIRARLPAEQAEGVCAFASRFFAQVAPEDLEDLPVADLYGAVLSQWHFVARRKAGSKVRAFNPRLDEHGWECPHTVVEIAGEDMPFLVDSITMEVARQGLTLHLIIHPVMNVARDAEGGFVRVAERAEQGEGIGFESIMHLEVDRRTDPGDLAALQQGIERVLADVRAAVGDWNAMRERLAGITSGLDELPGGIDADEAQEVRAFLDWLAADNFVLLGCRDYALVESGEGNELRIVAGSGLGLLRGDGEEGQSRSFAALPPQLRAQAHLPHLLTVTKSNSRSTVHRPGYLDFVGVKTFGADGRVNGERRVIGLLASTAYSSSPRQIPLLRRKVEAVFERAGLLPGGHAAKALQTLLERYPRDELFQIDTDELHAHAMGILRLGERLRTRLFVRVDPFERFVSCLIYVPREHYNTDQRERMQAVLIDAFKGSAAEFDVQFSDSALARILITVRTPEGRIPAFDVREIEQRLIRAARRWEDELQQALVEQCGEERGLALMRRYGEGFPAGYREDYSARMAVFDIEQMEALADDAALGLNLYVPLEVREGRLALRLYHLGSPVPLSQSLPMLEKMGVKVMDERPSEIERQDGSTVWLHDFGLQFAGAENLNIHEVRPLFQEAFLAAWRGAAENDDFNRLVLLAGLSWREVAVLRAYARYMRQAAFTFSLAYMEQTLAAYPQLARALLQLFRARFDPALAGDREAACAAQVAAIEAALDQVANLDEDRILRQFLALIQATLRTNWFQRGADGAPKAYLSFKFLPAKIPNLPQPLPMFEIFVYSPRFEGVHLRGGKVARGGLRWSDRMEDFRTEILGLVKAQIVKNAVIVPVGSKGGFVVKCPPAEGGREALLAEGVACYRNFLRGLLDLTDNLVQGAVAPPADVVRHDEDDPYLVVAADKGTASFSDYANQVSAEYGFWLGDAFASGGSVGYDHKKMG
;
A
#
# COMPACT_ATOMS: atom_id res chain seq x y z
N MET A 1 -39.41 20.75 0.20
CA MET A 1 -38.15 20.75 -0.57
C MET A 1 -38.46 20.72 -2.05
N GLU A 2 -39.39 19.87 -2.50
CA GLU A 2 -39.92 19.85 -3.88
C GLU A 2 -40.22 21.25 -4.48
N THR A 3 -40.89 22.15 -3.75
CA THR A 3 -41.27 23.49 -4.27
C THR A 3 -40.09 24.46 -4.45
N ARG A 4 -38.94 24.21 -3.80
CA ARG A 4 -37.70 24.99 -4.00
C ARG A 4 -36.85 24.42 -5.13
N GLU A 5 -36.85 23.09 -5.29
CA GLU A 5 -36.14 22.36 -6.35
C GLU A 5 -36.74 22.64 -7.73
N THR A 6 -38.08 22.65 -7.87
CA THR A 6 -38.71 23.01 -9.16
C THR A 6 -38.48 24.48 -9.58
N GLY A 7 -38.22 25.37 -8.61
CA GLY A 7 -38.02 26.80 -8.86
C GLY A 7 -36.65 27.14 -9.47
N ARG A 8 -35.60 26.38 -9.14
CA ARG A 8 -34.23 26.63 -9.66
C ARG A 8 -34.02 26.12 -11.09
N LEU A 9 -34.54 24.94 -11.43
CA LEU A 9 -34.50 24.40 -12.81
C LEU A 9 -35.12 25.37 -13.81
N ALA A 10 -36.30 25.91 -13.49
CA ALA A 10 -36.96 26.93 -14.29
C ALA A 10 -36.04 28.14 -14.52
N THR A 11 -35.28 28.54 -13.49
CA THR A 11 -34.42 29.74 -13.55
C THR A 11 -33.25 29.59 -14.54
N GLN A 12 -32.60 28.42 -14.64
CA GLN A 12 -31.48 28.23 -15.58
C GLN A 12 -31.94 28.03 -17.03
N VAL A 13 -32.98 27.23 -17.25
CA VAL A 13 -33.54 27.03 -18.59
C VAL A 13 -34.15 28.34 -19.11
N ASP A 14 -34.83 29.10 -18.25
CA ASP A 14 -35.34 30.43 -18.59
C ASP A 14 -34.19 31.39 -18.93
N ALA A 15 -33.06 31.34 -18.20
CA ALA A 15 -31.88 32.14 -18.53
C ALA A 15 -31.25 31.77 -19.89
N VAL A 16 -31.24 30.47 -20.25
CA VAL A 16 -30.81 30.03 -21.60
C VAL A 16 -31.77 30.55 -22.68
N ILE A 17 -33.09 30.47 -22.44
CA ILE A 17 -34.12 31.00 -23.35
C ILE A 17 -33.99 32.52 -23.52
N GLU A 18 -33.74 33.27 -22.45
CA GLU A 18 -33.47 34.70 -22.50
C GLU A 18 -32.21 35.02 -23.32
N GLN A 19 -31.13 34.25 -23.16
CA GLN A 19 -29.92 34.41 -23.98
C GLN A 19 -30.18 34.12 -25.46
N ILE A 20 -30.97 33.10 -25.79
CA ILE A 20 -31.41 32.77 -27.16
C ILE A 20 -32.15 33.96 -27.79
N ARG A 21 -33.16 34.50 -27.09
CA ARG A 21 -33.92 35.66 -27.58
C ARG A 21 -33.07 36.93 -27.74
N ALA A 22 -32.06 37.11 -26.89
CA ALA A 22 -31.20 38.28 -26.93
C ALA A 22 -30.14 38.22 -28.06
N ARG A 23 -29.68 37.01 -28.43
CA ARG A 23 -28.53 36.83 -29.34
C ARG A 23 -28.89 36.36 -30.75
N LEU A 24 -30.05 35.71 -30.95
CA LEU A 24 -30.48 35.22 -32.27
C LEU A 24 -31.47 36.17 -32.95
N PRO A 25 -31.52 36.20 -34.30
CA PRO A 25 -32.56 36.93 -35.04
C PRO A 25 -33.97 36.44 -34.69
N ALA A 26 -34.94 37.36 -34.64
CA ALA A 26 -36.32 37.08 -34.21
C ALA A 26 -37.00 35.93 -34.99
N GLU A 27 -36.66 35.76 -36.28
CA GLU A 27 -37.19 34.67 -37.12
C GLU A 27 -36.74 33.27 -36.69
N GLN A 28 -35.57 33.15 -36.05
CA GLN A 28 -35.01 31.87 -35.58
C GLN A 28 -35.18 31.66 -34.07
N ALA A 29 -35.19 32.76 -33.30
CA ALA A 29 -35.20 32.73 -31.84
C ALA A 29 -36.36 31.89 -31.28
N GLU A 30 -37.59 32.06 -31.80
CA GLU A 30 -38.76 31.31 -31.30
C GLU A 30 -38.66 29.80 -31.58
N GLY A 31 -38.14 29.40 -32.74
CA GLY A 31 -37.92 27.99 -33.07
C GLY A 31 -36.86 27.34 -32.18
N VAL A 32 -35.77 28.05 -31.90
CA VAL A 32 -34.70 27.57 -31.00
C VAL A 32 -35.17 27.56 -29.55
N CYS A 33 -35.98 28.52 -29.10
CA CYS A 33 -36.58 28.52 -27.76
C CYS A 33 -37.50 27.31 -27.55
N ALA A 34 -38.34 27.00 -28.55
CA ALA A 34 -39.20 25.82 -28.52
C ALA A 34 -38.38 24.52 -28.46
N PHE A 35 -37.28 24.45 -29.21
CA PHE A 35 -36.33 23.34 -29.15
C PHE A 35 -35.66 23.23 -27.78
N ALA A 36 -35.08 24.31 -27.26
CA ALA A 36 -34.39 24.35 -25.97
C ALA A 36 -35.30 23.90 -24.81
N SER A 37 -36.55 24.38 -24.81
CA SER A 37 -37.55 24.01 -23.82
C SER A 37 -37.84 22.51 -23.84
N ARG A 38 -37.87 21.89 -25.03
CA ARG A 38 -38.06 20.45 -25.20
C ARG A 38 -36.80 19.66 -24.91
N PHE A 39 -35.63 20.26 -25.16
CA PHE A 39 -34.33 19.64 -24.99
C PHE A 39 -34.05 19.32 -23.52
N PHE A 40 -34.29 20.29 -22.63
CA PHE A 40 -34.09 20.11 -21.18
C PHE A 40 -35.32 19.55 -20.43
N ALA A 41 -36.44 19.28 -21.11
CA ALA A 41 -37.72 18.96 -20.45
C ALA A 41 -37.71 17.73 -19.54
N GLN A 42 -36.79 16.79 -19.76
CA GLN A 42 -36.69 15.54 -19.00
C GLN A 42 -35.36 15.39 -18.24
N VAL A 43 -34.55 16.45 -18.20
CA VAL A 43 -33.27 16.46 -17.47
C VAL A 43 -33.55 16.78 -15.99
N ALA A 44 -32.85 16.10 -15.08
CA ALA A 44 -32.99 16.37 -13.66
C ALA A 44 -32.43 17.77 -13.34
N PRO A 45 -33.11 18.59 -12.49
CA PRO A 45 -32.60 19.87 -12.03
C PRO A 45 -31.14 19.87 -11.60
N GLU A 46 -30.78 18.85 -10.82
CA GLU A 46 -29.49 18.73 -10.16
C GLU A 46 -28.35 18.57 -11.18
N ASP A 47 -28.62 17.98 -12.33
CA ASP A 47 -27.63 17.78 -13.40
C ASP A 47 -27.27 19.10 -14.13
N LEU A 48 -28.11 20.15 -13.99
CA LEU A 48 -27.90 21.44 -14.63
C LEU A 48 -27.42 22.53 -13.66
N GLU A 49 -27.68 22.40 -12.34
CA GLU A 49 -27.42 23.46 -11.36
C GLU A 49 -25.96 23.96 -11.35
N ASP A 50 -25.00 23.05 -11.54
CA ASP A 50 -23.58 23.37 -11.50
C ASP A 50 -22.99 23.78 -12.86
N LEU A 51 -23.79 23.73 -13.94
CA LEU A 51 -23.33 24.06 -15.29
C LEU A 51 -23.51 25.56 -15.61
N PRO A 52 -22.49 26.24 -16.17
CA PRO A 52 -22.61 27.63 -16.61
C PRO A 52 -23.69 27.78 -17.68
N VAL A 53 -24.56 28.79 -17.53
CA VAL A 53 -25.64 29.10 -18.51
C VAL A 53 -25.08 29.31 -19.93
N ALA A 54 -23.87 29.85 -20.05
CA ALA A 54 -23.21 30.04 -21.36
C ALA A 54 -22.89 28.71 -22.06
N ASP A 55 -22.52 27.68 -21.31
CA ASP A 55 -22.18 26.36 -21.84
C ASP A 55 -23.46 25.59 -22.20
N LEU A 56 -24.51 25.69 -21.37
CA LEU A 56 -25.84 25.16 -21.69
C LEU A 56 -26.43 25.81 -22.95
N TYR A 57 -26.27 27.12 -23.10
CA TYR A 57 -26.62 27.86 -24.31
C TYR A 57 -25.82 27.34 -25.53
N GLY A 58 -24.52 27.14 -25.35
CA GLY A 58 -23.63 26.57 -26.39
C GLY A 58 -24.06 25.17 -26.83
N ALA A 59 -24.35 24.29 -25.88
CA ALA A 59 -24.82 22.92 -26.13
C ALA A 59 -26.14 22.90 -26.91
N VAL A 60 -27.13 23.72 -26.51
CA VAL A 60 -28.42 23.83 -27.24
C VAL A 60 -28.20 24.27 -28.69
N LEU A 61 -27.39 25.30 -28.92
CA LEU A 61 -27.12 25.79 -30.28
C LEU A 61 -26.34 24.79 -31.10
N SER A 62 -25.35 24.11 -30.51
CA SER A 62 -24.60 23.06 -31.20
C SER A 62 -25.51 21.93 -31.66
N GLN A 63 -26.38 21.44 -30.76
CA GLN A 63 -27.35 20.40 -31.07
C GLN A 63 -28.36 20.88 -32.12
N TRP A 64 -28.89 22.11 -32.00
CA TRP A 64 -29.82 22.69 -32.97
C TRP A 64 -29.21 22.75 -34.38
N HIS A 65 -27.98 23.23 -34.51
CA HIS A 65 -27.26 23.24 -35.79
C HIS A 65 -26.99 21.83 -36.31
N PHE A 66 -26.69 20.90 -35.41
CA PHE A 66 -26.46 19.50 -35.77
C PHE A 66 -27.72 18.84 -36.35
N VAL A 67 -28.91 19.10 -35.79
CA VAL A 67 -30.19 18.54 -36.24
C VAL A 67 -30.80 19.28 -37.44
N ALA A 68 -30.30 20.46 -37.78
CA ALA A 68 -30.87 21.34 -38.81
C ALA A 68 -31.01 20.67 -40.20
N ARG A 69 -30.15 19.70 -40.54
CA ARG A 69 -30.24 18.91 -41.78
C ARG A 69 -30.04 17.43 -41.53
N ARG A 70 -31.05 16.63 -41.89
CA ARG A 70 -31.06 15.17 -41.84
C ARG A 70 -32.04 14.62 -42.89
N LYS A 71 -31.58 13.77 -43.81
CA LYS A 71 -32.45 13.11 -44.81
C LYS A 71 -33.03 11.79 -44.29
N ALA A 72 -32.17 10.86 -43.88
CA ALA A 72 -32.56 9.55 -43.37
C ALA A 72 -31.45 8.96 -42.49
N GLY A 73 -31.80 7.99 -41.63
CA GLY A 73 -30.86 7.33 -40.73
C GLY A 73 -30.40 8.20 -39.55
N SER A 74 -29.42 7.68 -38.82
CA SER A 74 -28.85 8.32 -37.64
C SER A 74 -27.58 9.08 -38.01
N LYS A 75 -27.44 10.29 -37.47
CA LYS A 75 -26.25 11.14 -37.56
C LYS A 75 -25.58 11.15 -36.19
N VAL A 76 -24.27 10.98 -36.15
CA VAL A 76 -23.47 10.99 -34.91
C VAL A 76 -22.28 11.93 -35.10
N ARG A 77 -21.93 12.67 -34.05
CA ARG A 77 -20.72 13.50 -34.00
C ARG A 77 -20.12 13.45 -32.60
N ALA A 78 -18.85 13.08 -32.49
CA ALA A 78 -18.10 13.14 -31.23
C ALA A 78 -16.97 14.17 -31.33
N PHE A 79 -16.89 15.13 -30.40
CA PHE A 79 -15.90 16.20 -30.44
C PHE A 79 -15.68 16.83 -29.06
N ASN A 80 -14.63 17.63 -28.94
CA ASN A 80 -14.39 18.46 -27.76
C ASN A 80 -14.74 19.92 -28.09
N PRO A 81 -15.79 20.50 -27.51
CA PRO A 81 -16.09 21.92 -27.70
C PRO A 81 -14.92 22.79 -27.25
N ARG A 82 -14.60 23.81 -28.04
CA ARG A 82 -13.53 24.79 -27.78
C ARG A 82 -14.04 26.19 -28.12
N LEU A 83 -13.75 27.17 -27.29
CA LEU A 83 -14.21 28.56 -27.48
C LEU A 83 -13.77 29.15 -28.83
N ASP A 84 -12.56 28.89 -29.30
CA ASP A 84 -11.98 29.43 -30.53
C ASP A 84 -12.52 28.78 -31.82
N GLU A 85 -12.85 27.48 -31.77
CA GLU A 85 -13.37 26.73 -32.92
C GLU A 85 -14.91 26.69 -32.96
N HIS A 86 -15.55 26.56 -31.81
CA HIS A 86 -16.99 26.24 -31.69
C HIS A 86 -17.80 27.37 -31.03
N GLY A 87 -17.16 28.36 -30.41
CA GLY A 87 -17.82 29.47 -29.72
C GLY A 87 -18.37 29.14 -28.34
N TRP A 88 -18.11 27.93 -27.84
CA TRP A 88 -18.44 27.45 -26.49
C TRP A 88 -17.44 26.37 -26.08
N GLU A 89 -17.34 26.09 -24.79
CA GLU A 89 -16.47 25.03 -24.27
C GLU A 89 -17.21 24.09 -23.33
N CYS A 90 -16.67 22.89 -23.18
CA CYS A 90 -17.12 21.89 -22.24
C CYS A 90 -15.88 21.16 -21.70
N PRO A 91 -15.82 20.87 -20.39
CA PRO A 91 -14.71 20.09 -19.83
C PRO A 91 -14.70 18.62 -20.31
N HIS A 92 -15.79 18.15 -20.91
CA HIS A 92 -16.01 16.78 -21.36
C HIS A 92 -15.94 16.63 -22.89
N THR A 93 -15.87 15.38 -23.36
CA THR A 93 -16.13 15.07 -24.77
C THR A 93 -17.63 15.00 -24.98
N VAL A 94 -18.12 15.69 -26.01
CA VAL A 94 -19.55 15.76 -26.36
C VAL A 94 -19.84 14.82 -27.50
N VAL A 95 -20.90 14.02 -27.36
CA VAL A 95 -21.46 13.20 -28.42
C VAL A 95 -22.89 13.64 -28.72
N GLU A 96 -23.12 14.05 -29.95
CA GLU A 96 -24.44 14.44 -30.44
C GLU A 96 -24.99 13.39 -31.40
N ILE A 97 -26.26 13.03 -31.20
CA ILE A 97 -26.94 11.99 -31.98
C ILE A 97 -28.30 12.53 -32.41
N ALA A 98 -28.66 12.29 -33.67
CA ALA A 98 -29.98 12.62 -34.21
C ALA A 98 -30.43 11.51 -35.16
N GLY A 99 -31.59 10.91 -34.90
CA GLY A 99 -32.12 9.83 -35.73
C GLY A 99 -33.59 9.55 -35.48
N GLU A 100 -34.14 8.59 -36.21
CA GLU A 100 -35.50 8.08 -35.96
C GLU A 100 -35.60 7.48 -34.57
N ASP A 101 -36.72 7.73 -33.89
CA ASP A 101 -36.99 7.12 -32.59
C ASP A 101 -37.27 5.62 -32.74
N MET A 102 -36.60 4.81 -31.90
CA MET A 102 -36.77 3.37 -31.86
C MET A 102 -36.46 2.85 -30.44
N PRO A 103 -37.00 1.68 -30.05
CA PRO A 103 -36.65 1.06 -28.78
C PRO A 103 -35.15 0.80 -28.66
N PHE A 104 -34.64 0.77 -27.43
CA PHE A 104 -33.27 0.39 -27.05
C PHE A 104 -32.15 1.39 -27.38
N LEU A 105 -32.44 2.57 -27.93
CA LEU A 105 -31.39 3.52 -28.33
C LEU A 105 -30.51 3.93 -27.14
N VAL A 106 -31.12 4.52 -26.10
CA VAL A 106 -30.41 5.09 -24.95
C VAL A 106 -29.55 4.03 -24.26
N ASP A 107 -30.17 2.92 -23.91
CA ASP A 107 -29.59 1.80 -23.20
C ASP A 107 -28.46 1.12 -24.01
N SER A 108 -28.56 1.08 -25.36
CA SER A 108 -27.46 0.57 -26.20
C SER A 108 -26.29 1.56 -26.33
N ILE A 109 -26.55 2.87 -26.40
CA ILE A 109 -25.50 3.90 -26.49
C ILE A 109 -24.73 3.97 -25.17
N THR A 110 -25.43 4.04 -24.03
CA THR A 110 -24.80 4.05 -22.70
C THR A 110 -23.92 2.82 -22.49
N MET A 111 -24.36 1.66 -23.00
CA MET A 111 -23.56 0.43 -22.96
C MET A 111 -22.25 0.55 -23.77
N GLU A 112 -22.27 1.17 -24.96
CA GLU A 112 -21.08 1.36 -25.77
C GLU A 112 -20.08 2.33 -25.11
N VAL A 113 -20.58 3.41 -24.51
CA VAL A 113 -19.77 4.37 -23.73
C VAL A 113 -19.05 3.64 -22.59
N ALA A 114 -19.80 2.86 -21.79
CA ALA A 114 -19.22 2.08 -20.70
C ALA A 114 -18.23 1.01 -21.20
N ARG A 115 -18.50 0.38 -22.35
CA ARG A 115 -17.60 -0.62 -22.97
C ARG A 115 -16.23 -0.03 -23.34
N GLN A 116 -16.17 1.25 -23.66
CA GLN A 116 -14.92 1.97 -23.94
C GLN A 116 -14.24 2.52 -22.66
N GLY A 117 -14.75 2.17 -21.47
CA GLY A 117 -14.20 2.59 -20.18
C GLY A 117 -14.42 4.07 -19.89
N LEU A 118 -15.49 4.66 -20.44
CA LEU A 118 -15.84 6.06 -20.25
C LEU A 118 -16.99 6.17 -19.24
N THR A 119 -16.89 7.16 -18.36
CA THR A 119 -17.98 7.62 -17.50
C THR A 119 -18.91 8.52 -18.28
N LEU A 120 -20.23 8.34 -18.11
CA LEU A 120 -21.27 9.22 -18.65
C LEU A 120 -21.60 10.27 -17.58
N HIS A 121 -21.26 11.53 -17.84
CA HIS A 121 -21.45 12.66 -16.93
C HIS A 121 -22.83 13.30 -17.10
N LEU A 122 -23.31 13.39 -18.34
CA LEU A 122 -24.62 13.96 -18.67
C LEU A 122 -25.23 13.22 -19.86
N ILE A 123 -26.54 12.99 -19.83
CA ILE A 123 -27.31 12.52 -20.97
C ILE A 123 -28.62 13.29 -21.09
N ILE A 124 -28.82 13.89 -22.25
CA ILE A 124 -30.04 14.58 -22.64
C ILE A 124 -30.59 13.83 -23.85
N HIS A 125 -31.79 13.24 -23.77
CA HIS A 125 -32.31 12.35 -24.81
C HIS A 125 -33.80 12.57 -25.17
N PRO A 126 -34.27 13.81 -25.41
CA PRO A 126 -35.65 14.08 -25.79
C PRO A 126 -36.06 13.35 -27.09
N VAL A 127 -37.28 12.82 -27.09
CA VAL A 127 -37.98 12.41 -28.31
C VAL A 127 -38.87 13.57 -28.76
N MET A 128 -38.55 14.14 -29.92
CA MET A 128 -39.27 15.30 -30.47
C MET A 128 -40.03 14.89 -31.74
N ASN A 129 -41.27 15.35 -31.89
CA ASN A 129 -41.96 15.26 -33.16
C ASN A 129 -41.45 16.40 -34.06
N VAL A 130 -40.74 16.08 -35.14
CA VAL A 130 -40.04 17.06 -35.98
C VAL A 130 -40.68 17.10 -37.37
N ALA A 131 -40.97 18.29 -37.86
CA ALA A 131 -41.37 18.53 -39.24
C ALA A 131 -40.14 18.93 -40.08
N ARG A 132 -39.91 18.22 -41.18
CA ARG A 132 -38.83 18.48 -42.15
C ARG A 132 -39.35 18.77 -43.55
N ASP A 133 -38.58 19.53 -44.32
CA ASP A 133 -38.80 19.73 -45.76
C ASP A 133 -38.33 18.52 -46.58
N ALA A 134 -38.59 18.54 -47.90
CA ALA A 134 -38.23 17.45 -48.82
C ALA A 134 -36.71 17.25 -48.95
N GLU A 135 -35.91 18.26 -48.65
CA GLU A 135 -34.45 18.22 -48.65
C GLU A 135 -33.85 17.74 -47.31
N GLY A 136 -34.68 17.53 -46.28
CA GLY A 136 -34.29 17.11 -44.93
C GLY A 136 -33.96 18.26 -43.97
N GLY A 137 -34.29 19.49 -44.34
CA GLY A 137 -34.16 20.69 -43.51
C GLY A 137 -35.16 20.70 -42.36
N PHE A 138 -34.72 21.10 -41.17
CA PHE A 138 -35.58 21.26 -40.00
C PHE A 138 -36.50 22.47 -40.19
N VAL A 139 -37.81 22.27 -40.09
CA VAL A 139 -38.80 23.35 -40.19
C VAL A 139 -39.25 23.80 -38.80
N ARG A 140 -39.76 22.88 -37.98
CA ARG A 140 -40.21 23.15 -36.60
C ARG A 140 -40.35 21.88 -35.77
N VAL A 141 -40.42 22.05 -34.45
CA VAL A 141 -40.95 21.03 -33.55
C VAL A 141 -42.48 21.03 -33.67
N ALA A 142 -43.05 19.91 -34.11
CA ALA A 142 -44.48 19.71 -34.25
C ALA A 142 -45.14 19.34 -32.91
N GLU A 143 -46.47 19.50 -32.82
CA GLU A 143 -47.19 19.01 -31.64
C GLU A 143 -47.16 17.48 -31.60
N ARG A 144 -47.22 16.88 -30.41
CA ARG A 144 -47.09 15.42 -30.25
C ARG A 144 -48.17 14.62 -30.99
N ALA A 145 -49.35 15.19 -31.19
CA ALA A 145 -50.46 14.53 -31.90
C ALA A 145 -50.46 14.80 -33.42
N GLU A 146 -49.59 15.69 -33.90
CA GLU A 146 -49.56 16.10 -35.30
C GLU A 146 -48.91 15.02 -36.17
N GLN A 147 -49.57 14.68 -37.28
CA GLN A 147 -49.12 13.68 -38.25
C GLN A 147 -49.20 14.25 -39.66
N GLY A 148 -48.24 13.90 -40.52
CA GLY A 148 -48.19 14.38 -41.90
C GLY A 148 -46.94 13.90 -42.63
N GLU A 149 -46.89 14.10 -43.94
CA GLU A 149 -45.70 13.81 -44.74
C GLU A 149 -44.54 14.73 -44.29
N GLY A 150 -43.38 14.14 -43.97
CA GLY A 150 -42.23 14.86 -43.42
C GLY A 150 -42.30 15.15 -41.91
N ILE A 151 -43.33 14.68 -41.20
CA ILE A 151 -43.46 14.78 -39.73
C ILE A 151 -43.20 13.41 -39.10
N GLY A 152 -42.27 13.34 -38.14
CA GLY A 152 -41.98 12.09 -37.43
C GLY A 152 -41.24 12.29 -36.12
N PHE A 153 -41.27 11.27 -35.27
CA PHE A 153 -40.53 11.26 -34.01
C PHE A 153 -39.04 11.03 -34.25
N GLU A 154 -38.24 11.96 -33.76
CA GLU A 154 -36.79 11.89 -33.77
C GLU A 154 -36.25 11.85 -32.35
N SER A 155 -35.30 10.94 -32.13
CA SER A 155 -34.52 10.89 -30.91
C SER A 155 -33.29 11.79 -31.08
N ILE A 156 -33.23 12.82 -30.25
CA ILE A 156 -32.20 13.86 -30.30
C ILE A 156 -31.41 13.74 -29.00
N MET A 157 -30.18 13.27 -29.06
CA MET A 157 -29.38 12.99 -27.87
C MET A 157 -28.09 13.81 -27.81
N HIS A 158 -27.73 14.23 -26.60
CA HIS A 158 -26.47 14.87 -26.24
C HIS A 158 -25.90 14.14 -25.04
N LEU A 159 -24.67 13.66 -25.16
CA LEU A 159 -23.97 12.94 -24.12
C LEU A 159 -22.66 13.66 -23.80
N GLU A 160 -22.33 13.74 -22.52
CA GLU A 160 -21.03 14.21 -22.04
C GLU A 160 -20.29 13.05 -21.37
N VAL A 161 -19.08 12.76 -21.86
CA VAL A 161 -18.27 11.63 -21.40
C VAL A 161 -16.85 12.08 -21.04
N ASP A 162 -16.09 11.21 -20.36
CA ASP A 162 -14.68 11.48 -20.03
C ASP A 162 -13.92 12.03 -21.24
N ARG A 163 -13.18 13.12 -21.03
CA ARG A 163 -12.53 13.87 -22.12
C ARG A 163 -11.47 13.02 -22.83
N ARG A 164 -11.60 12.88 -24.15
CA ARG A 164 -10.63 12.22 -25.03
C ARG A 164 -9.96 13.23 -25.94
N THR A 165 -8.64 13.39 -25.80
CA THR A 165 -7.85 14.35 -26.59
C THR A 165 -7.24 13.75 -27.84
N ASP A 166 -7.08 12.42 -27.90
CA ASP A 166 -6.57 11.71 -29.08
C ASP A 166 -7.64 11.63 -30.19
N PRO A 167 -7.36 12.09 -31.43
CA PRO A 167 -8.30 12.01 -32.53
C PRO A 167 -8.73 10.58 -32.91
N GLY A 168 -7.86 9.58 -32.71
CA GLY A 168 -8.16 8.17 -32.92
C GLY A 168 -9.18 7.64 -31.92
N ASP A 169 -9.06 8.03 -30.65
CA ASP A 169 -10.04 7.68 -29.60
C ASP A 169 -11.42 8.30 -29.90
N LEU A 170 -11.46 9.56 -30.32
CA LEU A 170 -12.71 10.24 -30.71
C LEU A 170 -13.38 9.55 -31.92
N ALA A 171 -12.58 9.20 -32.94
CA ALA A 171 -13.07 8.47 -34.10
C ALA A 171 -13.59 7.08 -33.73
N ALA A 172 -12.92 6.37 -32.81
CA ALA A 172 -13.35 5.07 -32.31
C ALA A 172 -14.67 5.16 -31.51
N LEU A 173 -14.85 6.21 -30.69
CA LEU A 173 -16.10 6.48 -29.98
C LEU A 173 -17.25 6.71 -30.97
N GLN A 174 -17.05 7.61 -31.94
CA GLN A 174 -18.06 7.89 -32.96
C GLN A 174 -18.44 6.63 -33.75
N GLN A 175 -17.46 5.90 -34.29
CA GLN A 175 -17.69 4.67 -35.06
C GLN A 175 -18.37 3.57 -34.23
N GLY A 176 -18.01 3.45 -32.95
CA GLY A 176 -18.63 2.51 -32.02
C GLY A 176 -20.13 2.78 -31.87
N ILE A 177 -20.50 4.04 -31.65
CA ILE A 177 -21.90 4.47 -31.50
C ILE A 177 -22.66 4.30 -32.83
N GLU A 178 -22.06 4.68 -33.96
CA GLU A 178 -22.67 4.50 -35.29
C GLU A 178 -22.98 3.02 -35.57
N ARG A 179 -22.05 2.11 -35.23
CA ARG A 179 -22.26 0.66 -35.36
C ARG A 179 -23.40 0.18 -34.47
N VAL A 180 -23.45 0.61 -33.22
CA VAL A 180 -24.52 0.23 -32.29
C VAL A 180 -25.88 0.73 -32.78
N LEU A 181 -25.98 1.96 -33.29
CA LEU A 181 -27.21 2.48 -33.87
C LEU A 181 -27.65 1.70 -35.13
N ALA A 182 -26.69 1.23 -35.93
CA ALA A 182 -27.00 0.36 -37.07
C ALA A 182 -27.54 -1.01 -36.63
N ASP A 183 -26.95 -1.60 -35.58
CA ASP A 183 -27.38 -2.86 -34.98
C ASP A 183 -28.79 -2.77 -34.39
N VAL A 184 -29.10 -1.70 -33.64
CA VAL A 184 -30.44 -1.42 -33.12
C VAL A 184 -31.44 -1.31 -34.27
N ARG A 185 -31.11 -0.54 -35.32
CA ARG A 185 -31.99 -0.39 -36.49
C ARG A 185 -32.24 -1.71 -37.21
N ALA A 186 -31.22 -2.56 -37.34
CA ALA A 186 -31.36 -3.87 -37.96
C ALA A 186 -32.30 -4.78 -37.13
N ALA A 187 -32.09 -4.85 -35.81
CA ALA A 187 -32.90 -5.66 -34.91
C ALA A 187 -34.37 -5.19 -34.84
N VAL A 188 -34.60 -3.88 -34.70
CA VAL A 188 -35.96 -3.30 -34.63
C VAL A 188 -36.66 -3.38 -35.99
N GLY A 189 -35.96 -3.07 -37.08
CA GLY A 189 -36.53 -3.09 -38.43
C GLY A 189 -36.97 -4.49 -38.88
N ASP A 190 -36.20 -5.53 -38.52
CA ASP A 190 -36.55 -6.93 -38.83
C ASP A 190 -37.44 -7.59 -37.78
N TRP A 191 -37.84 -6.89 -36.72
CA TRP A 191 -38.57 -7.49 -35.59
C TRP A 191 -39.76 -8.35 -36.02
N ASN A 192 -40.64 -7.82 -36.87
CA ASN A 192 -41.81 -8.54 -37.36
C ASN A 192 -41.42 -9.76 -38.22
N ALA A 193 -40.42 -9.62 -39.09
CA ALA A 193 -39.91 -10.74 -39.90
C ALA A 193 -39.28 -11.84 -39.02
N MET A 194 -38.59 -11.47 -37.94
CA MET A 194 -38.03 -12.41 -36.97
C MET A 194 -39.14 -13.14 -36.20
N ARG A 195 -40.23 -12.45 -35.84
CA ARG A 195 -41.42 -13.08 -35.21
C ARG A 195 -42.11 -14.07 -36.15
N GLU A 196 -42.30 -13.70 -37.41
CA GLU A 196 -42.84 -14.60 -38.44
C GLU A 196 -41.93 -15.81 -38.63
N ARG A 197 -40.60 -15.61 -38.64
CA ARG A 197 -39.64 -16.70 -38.71
C ARG A 197 -39.76 -17.65 -37.52
N LEU A 198 -39.84 -17.12 -36.30
CA LEU A 198 -40.04 -17.93 -35.09
C LEU A 198 -41.34 -18.73 -35.15
N ALA A 199 -42.45 -18.10 -35.57
CA ALA A 199 -43.72 -18.80 -35.76
C ALA A 199 -43.60 -19.92 -36.82
N GLY A 200 -42.88 -19.68 -37.91
CA GLY A 200 -42.60 -20.70 -38.93
C GLY A 200 -41.68 -21.84 -38.46
N ILE A 201 -40.82 -21.59 -37.46
CA ILE A 201 -40.07 -22.66 -36.76
C ILE A 201 -41.04 -23.49 -35.93
N THR A 202 -41.89 -22.84 -35.13
CA THR A 202 -42.88 -23.51 -34.27
C THR A 202 -43.85 -24.38 -35.08
N SER A 203 -44.42 -23.87 -36.17
CA SER A 203 -45.34 -24.66 -37.02
C SER A 203 -44.64 -25.82 -37.71
N GLY A 204 -43.34 -25.69 -38.04
CA GLY A 204 -42.56 -26.78 -38.63
C GLY A 204 -42.36 -27.97 -37.69
N LEU A 205 -42.60 -27.81 -36.38
CA LEU A 205 -42.57 -28.91 -35.41
C LEU A 205 -43.74 -29.89 -35.59
N ASP A 206 -44.82 -29.50 -36.27
CA ASP A 206 -45.95 -30.39 -36.62
C ASP A 206 -45.59 -31.40 -37.71
N GLU A 207 -44.57 -31.10 -38.51
CA GLU A 207 -44.16 -31.87 -39.70
C GLU A 207 -42.95 -32.78 -39.44
N LEU A 208 -42.58 -32.98 -38.17
CA LEU A 208 -41.39 -33.77 -37.81
C LEU A 208 -41.54 -35.25 -38.22
N PRO A 209 -40.47 -35.88 -38.76
CA PRO A 209 -40.49 -37.30 -39.13
C PRO A 209 -40.75 -38.22 -37.93
N GLY A 210 -41.39 -39.37 -38.17
CA GLY A 210 -41.65 -40.38 -37.15
C GLY A 210 -40.35 -40.98 -36.60
N GLY A 211 -39.96 -40.57 -35.39
CA GLY A 211 -38.69 -40.95 -34.74
C GLY A 211 -38.22 -39.98 -33.66
N ILE A 212 -38.79 -38.77 -33.61
CA ILE A 212 -38.57 -37.78 -32.55
C ILE A 212 -39.64 -37.95 -31.47
N ASP A 213 -39.25 -37.80 -30.20
CA ASP A 213 -40.17 -37.91 -29.06
C ASP A 213 -41.25 -36.82 -29.12
N ALA A 214 -42.51 -37.24 -29.12
CA ALA A 214 -43.65 -36.33 -29.18
C ALA A 214 -43.73 -35.42 -27.94
N ASP A 215 -43.31 -35.93 -26.77
CA ASP A 215 -43.31 -35.16 -25.53
C ASP A 215 -42.19 -34.10 -25.52
N GLU A 216 -41.07 -34.36 -26.20
CA GLU A 216 -39.99 -33.39 -26.44
C GLU A 216 -40.46 -32.31 -27.41
N ALA A 217 -41.06 -32.71 -28.54
CA ALA A 217 -41.58 -31.76 -29.54
C ALA A 217 -42.65 -30.82 -28.96
N GLN A 218 -43.55 -31.34 -28.11
CA GLN A 218 -44.56 -30.51 -27.45
C GLN A 218 -43.94 -29.52 -26.45
N GLU A 219 -42.91 -29.92 -25.71
CA GLU A 219 -42.22 -29.01 -24.77
C GLU A 219 -41.44 -27.92 -25.51
N VAL A 220 -40.75 -28.27 -26.59
CA VAL A 220 -40.02 -27.32 -27.42
C VAL A 220 -40.99 -26.32 -28.05
N ARG A 221 -42.15 -26.76 -28.54
CA ARG A 221 -43.21 -25.86 -29.01
C ARG A 221 -43.63 -24.87 -27.93
N ALA A 222 -43.98 -25.37 -26.74
CA ALA A 222 -44.38 -24.51 -25.63
C ALA A 222 -43.29 -23.48 -25.29
N PHE A 223 -42.01 -23.87 -25.36
CA PHE A 223 -40.89 -22.95 -25.16
C PHE A 223 -40.79 -21.88 -26.25
N LEU A 224 -40.90 -22.24 -27.53
CA LEU A 224 -40.85 -21.27 -28.63
C LEU A 224 -42.04 -20.30 -28.58
N ASP A 225 -43.25 -20.78 -28.24
CA ASP A 225 -44.43 -19.94 -28.01
C ASP A 225 -44.22 -19.00 -26.83
N TRP A 226 -43.60 -19.48 -25.76
CA TRP A 226 -43.24 -18.66 -24.61
C TRP A 226 -42.22 -17.56 -24.97
N LEU A 227 -41.22 -17.87 -25.79
CA LEU A 227 -40.29 -16.85 -26.32
C LEU A 227 -41.02 -15.80 -27.16
N ALA A 228 -41.97 -16.22 -27.99
CA ALA A 228 -42.76 -15.34 -28.85
C ALA A 228 -43.77 -14.45 -28.09
N ALA A 229 -44.12 -14.83 -26.86
CA ALA A 229 -45.00 -14.09 -25.94
C ALA A 229 -44.24 -13.06 -25.10
N ASP A 230 -43.38 -12.27 -25.74
CA ASP A 230 -42.59 -11.16 -25.15
C ASP A 230 -41.63 -11.55 -24.01
N ASN A 231 -41.31 -12.84 -23.84
CA ASN A 231 -40.30 -13.29 -22.86
C ASN A 231 -38.87 -13.30 -23.42
N PHE A 232 -38.70 -12.92 -24.69
CA PHE A 232 -37.43 -12.89 -25.38
C PHE A 232 -37.34 -11.72 -26.35
N VAL A 233 -36.28 -10.92 -26.20
CA VAL A 233 -35.92 -9.88 -27.16
C VAL A 233 -35.16 -10.54 -28.30
N LEU A 234 -35.86 -10.86 -29.39
CA LEU A 234 -35.28 -11.32 -30.66
C LEU A 234 -34.37 -10.24 -31.24
N LEU A 235 -33.09 -10.59 -31.43
CA LEU A 235 -32.09 -9.68 -31.99
C LEU A 235 -31.55 -10.19 -33.33
N GLY A 236 -31.65 -11.48 -33.62
CA GLY A 236 -31.30 -12.00 -34.94
C GLY A 236 -31.79 -13.42 -35.16
N CYS A 237 -31.98 -13.79 -36.42
CA CYS A 237 -32.17 -15.17 -36.81
C CYS A 237 -31.51 -15.48 -38.15
N ARG A 238 -31.13 -16.75 -38.34
CA ARG A 238 -30.43 -17.22 -39.55
C ARG A 238 -30.55 -18.74 -39.65
N ASP A 239 -30.61 -19.26 -40.86
CA ASP A 239 -30.62 -20.70 -41.10
C ASP A 239 -29.25 -21.22 -41.51
N TYR A 240 -28.99 -22.47 -41.17
CA TYR A 240 -27.79 -23.20 -41.53
C TYR A 240 -28.13 -24.58 -42.08
N ALA A 241 -27.45 -24.98 -43.16
CA ALA A 241 -27.47 -26.35 -43.68
C ALA A 241 -26.29 -27.14 -43.12
N LEU A 242 -26.55 -28.36 -42.67
CA LEU A 242 -25.51 -29.29 -42.21
C LEU A 242 -24.94 -30.02 -43.42
N VAL A 243 -23.64 -29.87 -43.66
CA VAL A 243 -22.92 -30.53 -44.76
C VAL A 243 -21.71 -31.27 -44.21
N GLU A 244 -21.41 -32.42 -44.80
CA GLU A 244 -20.18 -33.16 -44.51
C GLU A 244 -19.04 -32.63 -45.39
N SER A 245 -17.91 -32.30 -44.76
CA SER A 245 -16.67 -31.87 -45.43
C SER A 245 -15.52 -32.83 -45.10
N GLY A 246 -14.38 -32.67 -45.79
CA GLY A 246 -13.16 -33.43 -45.50
C GLY A 246 -12.61 -33.25 -44.08
N GLU A 247 -13.01 -32.19 -43.35
CA GLU A 247 -12.62 -31.90 -41.97
C GLU A 247 -13.73 -32.20 -40.94
N GLY A 248 -14.75 -32.95 -41.35
CA GLY A 248 -15.92 -33.32 -40.55
C GLY A 248 -17.17 -32.52 -40.89
N ASN A 249 -18.15 -32.52 -39.98
CA ASN A 249 -19.41 -31.78 -40.14
C ASN A 249 -19.15 -30.27 -40.18
N GLU A 250 -19.91 -29.57 -41.03
CA GLU A 250 -19.93 -28.11 -41.16
C GLU A 250 -21.37 -27.59 -41.21
N LEU A 251 -21.63 -26.47 -40.53
CA LEU A 251 -22.86 -25.70 -40.73
C LEU A 251 -22.58 -24.56 -41.71
N ARG A 252 -23.24 -24.55 -42.87
CA ARG A 252 -23.13 -23.47 -43.88
C ARG A 252 -24.34 -22.57 -43.86
N ILE A 253 -24.11 -21.27 -44.00
CA ILE A 253 -25.18 -20.26 -43.98
C ILE A 253 -26.09 -20.45 -45.21
N VAL A 254 -27.41 -20.46 -44.99
CA VAL A 254 -28.38 -20.40 -46.10
C VAL A 254 -28.49 -18.94 -46.56
N ALA A 255 -28.15 -18.67 -47.81
CA ALA A 255 -28.15 -17.31 -48.37
C ALA A 255 -29.53 -16.64 -48.24
N GLY A 256 -29.54 -15.36 -47.85
CA GLY A 256 -30.77 -14.57 -47.69
C GLY A 256 -31.61 -14.89 -46.45
N SER A 257 -31.22 -15.86 -45.61
CA SER A 257 -31.98 -16.23 -44.39
C SER A 257 -31.70 -15.34 -43.17
N GLY A 258 -30.72 -14.44 -43.25
CA GLY A 258 -30.23 -13.64 -42.12
C GLY A 258 -31.07 -12.40 -41.84
N LEU A 259 -31.51 -12.24 -40.59
CA LEU A 259 -32.27 -11.09 -40.09
C LEU A 259 -31.64 -10.48 -38.83
N GLY A 260 -31.90 -9.20 -38.57
CA GLY A 260 -31.43 -8.47 -37.39
C GLY A 260 -29.90 -8.34 -37.34
N LEU A 261 -29.30 -8.63 -36.18
CA LEU A 261 -27.84 -8.68 -35.99
C LEU A 261 -27.16 -9.74 -36.88
N LEU A 262 -27.93 -10.68 -37.42
CA LEU A 262 -27.47 -11.70 -38.35
C LEU A 262 -27.79 -11.32 -39.81
N ARG A 263 -27.91 -10.03 -40.14
CA ARG A 263 -28.14 -9.54 -41.52
C ARG A 263 -26.84 -9.39 -42.36
N GLY A 264 -25.70 -9.05 -41.74
CA GLY A 264 -24.46 -8.62 -42.43
C GLY A 264 -23.48 -9.71 -42.96
N ASP A 265 -22.58 -9.24 -43.84
CA ASP A 265 -21.71 -9.92 -44.83
C ASP A 265 -20.90 -11.13 -44.34
N GLY A 266 -21.46 -12.30 -44.62
CA GLY A 266 -20.72 -13.52 -44.89
C GLY A 266 -21.38 -14.17 -46.09
N GLU A 267 -21.09 -13.68 -47.28
CA GLU A 267 -21.37 -14.42 -48.53
C GLU A 267 -20.86 -15.86 -48.34
N GLU A 268 -21.71 -16.83 -48.69
CA GLU A 268 -21.47 -18.28 -48.74
C GLU A 268 -20.28 -18.81 -47.93
N GLY A 269 -20.52 -19.29 -46.70
CA GLY A 269 -19.42 -19.80 -45.87
C GLY A 269 -19.84 -20.62 -44.65
N GLN A 270 -18.82 -21.15 -43.98
CA GLN A 270 -18.92 -21.95 -42.76
C GLN A 270 -19.27 -21.06 -41.55
N SER A 271 -20.13 -21.57 -40.66
CA SER A 271 -20.46 -20.93 -39.38
C SER A 271 -19.22 -20.85 -38.49
N ARG A 272 -18.69 -19.65 -38.27
CA ARG A 272 -17.49 -19.42 -37.41
C ARG A 272 -17.67 -19.97 -35.99
N SER A 273 -18.88 -19.83 -35.43
CA SER A 273 -19.19 -20.33 -34.08
C SER A 273 -19.18 -21.86 -34.02
N PHE A 274 -19.57 -22.53 -35.11
CA PHE A 274 -19.56 -23.98 -35.21
C PHE A 274 -18.17 -24.53 -35.53
N ALA A 275 -17.41 -23.84 -36.38
CA ALA A 275 -16.02 -24.19 -36.71
C ALA A 275 -15.10 -24.11 -35.47
N ALA A 276 -15.39 -23.19 -34.54
CA ALA A 276 -14.67 -23.07 -33.28
C ALA A 276 -14.99 -24.19 -32.27
N LEU A 277 -15.96 -25.07 -32.54
CA LEU A 277 -16.31 -26.16 -31.63
C LEU A 277 -15.29 -27.31 -31.69
N PRO A 278 -14.96 -27.93 -30.54
CA PRO A 278 -14.20 -29.17 -30.48
C PRO A 278 -14.79 -30.26 -31.40
N PRO A 279 -13.95 -31.10 -32.05
CA PRO A 279 -14.41 -32.14 -32.97
C PRO A 279 -15.46 -33.09 -32.36
N GLN A 280 -15.39 -33.41 -31.06
CA GLN A 280 -16.38 -34.28 -30.40
C GLN A 280 -17.78 -33.65 -30.38
N LEU A 281 -17.89 -32.32 -30.25
CA LEU A 281 -19.18 -31.62 -30.23
C LEU A 281 -19.71 -31.38 -31.63
N ARG A 282 -18.84 -31.19 -32.63
CA ARG A 282 -19.26 -31.18 -34.05
C ARG A 282 -19.85 -32.53 -34.49
N ALA A 283 -19.38 -33.64 -33.91
CA ALA A 283 -19.95 -34.97 -34.15
C ALA A 283 -21.36 -35.13 -33.56
N GLN A 284 -21.71 -34.39 -32.49
CA GLN A 284 -23.05 -34.41 -31.88
C GLN A 284 -24.11 -33.63 -32.68
N ALA A 285 -23.72 -32.91 -33.73
CA ALA A 285 -24.66 -32.21 -34.61
C ALA A 285 -25.72 -33.16 -35.20
N HIS A 286 -25.35 -34.42 -35.46
CA HIS A 286 -26.22 -35.47 -35.98
C HIS A 286 -27.18 -36.11 -34.95
N LEU A 287 -26.98 -35.87 -33.64
CA LEU A 287 -27.86 -36.43 -32.62
C LEU A 287 -29.27 -35.81 -32.71
N PRO A 288 -30.35 -36.60 -32.53
CA PRO A 288 -31.72 -36.15 -32.72
C PRO A 288 -32.29 -35.32 -31.54
N HIS A 289 -31.47 -34.51 -30.86
CA HIS A 289 -31.96 -33.55 -29.86
C HIS A 289 -32.48 -32.30 -30.54
N LEU A 290 -33.77 -31.99 -30.36
CA LEU A 290 -34.49 -31.01 -31.17
C LEU A 290 -34.06 -29.56 -30.90
N LEU A 291 -33.73 -29.25 -29.65
CA LEU A 291 -33.47 -27.90 -29.16
C LEU A 291 -32.10 -27.81 -28.47
N THR A 292 -31.36 -26.73 -28.73
CA THR A 292 -30.17 -26.34 -27.98
C THR A 292 -30.33 -24.91 -27.48
N VAL A 293 -30.22 -24.73 -26.16
CA VAL A 293 -30.24 -23.40 -25.52
C VAL A 293 -28.91 -23.19 -24.80
N THR A 294 -28.18 -22.14 -25.16
CA THR A 294 -26.87 -21.83 -24.56
C THR A 294 -26.58 -20.33 -24.62
N LYS A 295 -25.57 -19.84 -23.89
CA LYS A 295 -24.98 -18.51 -24.17
C LYS A 295 -24.06 -18.55 -25.38
N SER A 296 -24.08 -17.49 -26.19
CA SER A 296 -23.15 -17.23 -27.29
C SER A 296 -21.82 -16.67 -26.76
N ASN A 297 -20.78 -16.64 -27.60
CA ASN A 297 -19.52 -15.92 -27.33
C ASN A 297 -19.59 -14.44 -27.68
N SER A 298 -20.65 -14.01 -28.38
CA SER A 298 -20.88 -12.63 -28.76
C SER A 298 -21.71 -11.90 -27.70
N ARG A 299 -21.26 -10.70 -27.33
CA ARG A 299 -22.03 -9.79 -26.49
C ARG A 299 -23.10 -9.10 -27.32
N SER A 300 -24.22 -8.79 -26.69
CA SER A 300 -25.22 -7.92 -27.28
C SER A 300 -24.66 -6.52 -27.47
N THR A 301 -24.93 -5.94 -28.63
CA THR A 301 -24.77 -4.51 -28.91
C THR A 301 -26.08 -3.74 -28.74
N VAL A 302 -27.19 -4.43 -28.42
CA VAL A 302 -28.54 -3.87 -28.30
C VAL A 302 -29.15 -4.14 -26.92
N HIS A 303 -29.86 -3.15 -26.39
CA HIS A 303 -30.67 -3.16 -25.17
C HIS A 303 -29.92 -3.29 -23.83
N ARG A 304 -29.14 -4.35 -23.61
CA ARG A 304 -28.40 -4.52 -22.35
C ARG A 304 -27.08 -5.26 -22.51
N PRO A 305 -26.08 -4.97 -21.67
CA PRO A 305 -24.82 -5.69 -21.68
C PRO A 305 -25.04 -7.12 -21.21
N GLY A 306 -24.59 -8.06 -22.03
CA GLY A 306 -24.67 -9.48 -21.73
C GLY A 306 -24.35 -10.31 -22.95
N TYR A 307 -24.09 -11.59 -22.76
CA TYR A 307 -23.95 -12.52 -23.88
C TYR A 307 -25.31 -12.84 -24.45
N LEU A 308 -25.36 -12.93 -25.77
CA LEU A 308 -26.58 -13.30 -26.48
C LEU A 308 -26.97 -14.72 -26.11
N ASP A 309 -28.24 -14.89 -25.80
CA ASP A 309 -28.88 -16.19 -25.69
C ASP A 309 -28.99 -16.78 -27.10
N PHE A 310 -28.57 -18.03 -27.22
CA PHE A 310 -28.59 -18.81 -28.45
C PHE A 310 -29.65 -19.89 -28.32
N VAL A 311 -30.57 -19.92 -29.27
CA VAL A 311 -31.60 -20.96 -29.41
C VAL A 311 -31.45 -21.58 -30.80
N GLY A 312 -30.95 -22.81 -30.84
CA GLY A 312 -30.81 -23.60 -32.06
C GLY A 312 -31.90 -24.66 -32.13
N VAL A 313 -32.70 -24.66 -33.20
CA VAL A 313 -33.72 -25.69 -33.47
C VAL A 313 -33.27 -26.49 -34.68
N LYS A 314 -33.06 -27.79 -34.50
CA LYS A 314 -32.59 -28.66 -35.58
C LYS A 314 -33.67 -28.87 -36.64
N THR A 315 -33.27 -28.97 -37.90
CA THR A 315 -34.13 -29.36 -39.01
C THR A 315 -33.79 -30.76 -39.48
N PHE A 316 -34.80 -31.47 -39.98
CA PHE A 316 -34.68 -32.88 -40.37
C PHE A 316 -35.02 -33.05 -41.86
N GLY A 317 -34.30 -33.96 -42.50
CA GLY A 317 -34.63 -34.44 -43.85
C GLY A 317 -35.79 -35.43 -43.82
N ALA A 318 -36.29 -35.80 -45.01
CA ALA A 318 -37.34 -36.81 -45.15
C ALA A 318 -36.93 -38.21 -44.66
N ASP A 319 -35.63 -38.45 -44.49
CA ASP A 319 -35.03 -39.67 -43.96
C ASP A 319 -34.92 -39.67 -42.42
N GLY A 320 -35.40 -38.61 -41.74
CA GLY A 320 -35.33 -38.47 -40.29
C GLY A 320 -33.96 -38.05 -39.75
N ARG A 321 -32.98 -37.74 -40.62
CA ARG A 321 -31.66 -37.27 -40.19
C ARG A 321 -31.60 -35.76 -40.10
N VAL A 322 -30.78 -35.24 -39.19
CA VAL A 322 -30.55 -33.79 -39.07
C VAL A 322 -29.90 -33.28 -40.36
N ASN A 323 -30.49 -32.28 -41.00
CA ASN A 323 -29.98 -31.66 -42.24
C ASN A 323 -29.63 -30.18 -42.07
N GLY A 324 -29.86 -29.60 -40.89
CA GLY A 324 -29.61 -28.18 -40.64
C GLY A 324 -30.01 -27.71 -39.25
N GLU A 325 -29.90 -26.40 -39.04
CA GLU A 325 -30.23 -25.69 -37.80
C GLU A 325 -30.87 -24.34 -38.15
N ARG A 326 -32.00 -24.03 -37.52
CA ARG A 326 -32.57 -22.68 -37.51
C ARG A 326 -32.16 -22.00 -36.21
N ARG A 327 -31.44 -20.90 -36.33
CA ARG A 327 -30.82 -20.20 -35.21
C ARG A 327 -31.57 -18.93 -34.90
N VAL A 328 -31.87 -18.74 -33.62
CA VAL A 328 -32.42 -17.49 -33.07
C VAL A 328 -31.47 -17.02 -31.97
N ILE A 329 -31.12 -15.73 -32.01
CA ILE A 329 -30.29 -15.10 -30.98
C ILE A 329 -31.01 -13.89 -30.41
N GLY A 330 -30.77 -13.61 -29.14
CA GLY A 330 -31.43 -12.52 -28.44
C GLY A 330 -31.08 -12.46 -26.98
N LEU A 331 -32.00 -11.91 -26.19
CA LEU A 331 -31.86 -11.77 -24.75
C LEU A 331 -33.17 -12.12 -24.07
N LEU A 332 -33.13 -12.92 -23.00
CA LEU A 332 -34.30 -13.14 -22.14
C LEU A 332 -34.86 -11.81 -21.61
N ALA A 333 -36.16 -11.58 -21.71
CA ALA A 333 -36.79 -10.36 -21.21
C ALA A 333 -36.83 -10.33 -19.67
N SER A 334 -37.11 -9.16 -19.09
CA SER A 334 -37.21 -9.01 -17.62
C SER A 334 -38.27 -9.93 -17.00
N THR A 335 -39.34 -10.25 -17.73
CA THR A 335 -40.39 -11.19 -17.33
C THR A 335 -39.88 -12.61 -17.10
N ALA A 336 -38.87 -13.05 -17.85
CA ALA A 336 -38.21 -14.34 -17.64
C ALA A 336 -37.53 -14.42 -16.26
N TYR A 337 -37.02 -13.29 -15.76
CA TYR A 337 -36.35 -13.21 -14.47
C TYR A 337 -37.32 -13.02 -13.31
N SER A 338 -38.52 -12.49 -13.51
CA SER A 338 -39.52 -12.32 -12.45
C SER A 338 -40.55 -13.46 -12.36
N SER A 339 -40.69 -14.27 -13.42
CA SER A 339 -41.61 -15.40 -13.46
C SER A 339 -41.08 -16.62 -12.70
N SER A 340 -41.99 -17.44 -12.19
CA SER A 340 -41.62 -18.71 -11.55
C SER A 340 -41.04 -19.68 -12.58
N PRO A 341 -39.87 -20.31 -12.33
CA PRO A 341 -39.32 -21.35 -13.19
C PRO A 341 -40.27 -22.54 -13.43
N ARG A 342 -41.26 -22.75 -12.56
CA ARG A 342 -42.29 -23.80 -12.73
C ARG A 342 -43.31 -23.49 -13.82
N GLN A 343 -43.38 -22.25 -14.29
CA GLN A 343 -44.26 -21.81 -15.37
C GLN A 343 -43.52 -21.71 -16.71
N ILE A 344 -42.18 -21.69 -16.67
CA ILE A 344 -41.35 -21.55 -17.86
C ILE A 344 -41.15 -22.96 -18.47
N PRO A 345 -41.51 -23.18 -19.74
CA PRO A 345 -41.25 -24.45 -20.42
C PRO A 345 -39.76 -24.83 -20.37
N LEU A 346 -39.46 -26.13 -20.43
CA LEU A 346 -38.14 -26.73 -20.12
C LEU A 346 -37.75 -26.65 -18.64
N LEU A 347 -37.79 -25.45 -18.05
CA LEU A 347 -37.42 -25.26 -16.64
C LEU A 347 -38.43 -25.94 -15.70
N ARG A 348 -39.72 -25.92 -16.03
CA ARG A 348 -40.77 -26.57 -15.24
C ARG A 348 -40.51 -28.06 -15.04
N ARG A 349 -40.14 -28.77 -16.11
CA ARG A 349 -39.79 -30.21 -16.07
C ARG A 349 -38.50 -30.43 -15.28
N LYS A 350 -37.49 -29.57 -15.48
CA LYS A 350 -36.22 -29.64 -14.76
C LYS A 350 -36.40 -29.44 -13.25
N VAL A 351 -37.17 -28.44 -12.85
CA VAL A 351 -37.49 -28.16 -11.44
C VAL A 351 -38.29 -29.31 -10.84
N GLU A 352 -39.31 -29.82 -11.53
CA GLU A 352 -40.10 -30.97 -11.08
C GLU A 352 -39.23 -32.22 -10.86
N ALA A 353 -38.36 -32.55 -11.81
CA ALA A 353 -37.41 -33.65 -11.68
C ALA A 353 -36.45 -33.50 -10.48
N VAL A 354 -35.98 -32.28 -10.20
CA VAL A 354 -35.15 -32.01 -9.01
C VAL A 354 -35.94 -32.22 -7.72
N PHE A 355 -37.22 -31.81 -7.69
CA PHE A 355 -38.10 -32.03 -6.54
C PHE A 355 -38.39 -33.52 -6.30
N GLU A 356 -38.70 -34.27 -7.35
CA GLU A 356 -38.93 -35.71 -7.27
C GLU A 356 -37.69 -36.43 -6.75
N ARG A 357 -36.51 -36.10 -7.30
CA ARG A 357 -35.23 -36.69 -6.88
C ARG A 357 -34.81 -36.30 -5.47
N ALA A 358 -35.19 -35.11 -4.99
CA ALA A 358 -34.94 -34.69 -3.62
C ALA A 358 -35.71 -35.51 -2.58
N GLY A 359 -36.83 -36.14 -2.96
CA GLY A 359 -37.59 -37.02 -2.08
C GLY A 359 -38.04 -36.36 -0.77
N LEU A 360 -38.15 -35.02 -0.76
CA LEU A 360 -38.51 -34.24 0.42
C LEU A 360 -40.01 -34.32 0.67
N LEU A 361 -40.42 -34.33 1.95
CA LEU A 361 -41.83 -34.36 2.32
C LEU A 361 -42.56 -33.12 1.75
N PRO A 362 -43.62 -33.29 0.95
CA PRO A 362 -44.39 -32.18 0.41
C PRO A 362 -44.90 -31.24 1.51
N GLY A 363 -44.72 -29.93 1.33
CA GLY A 363 -45.12 -28.90 2.31
C GLY A 363 -44.23 -28.76 3.55
N GLY A 364 -43.24 -29.65 3.75
CA GLY A 364 -42.27 -29.55 4.83
C GLY A 364 -41.31 -28.36 4.67
N HIS A 365 -40.62 -28.00 5.76
CA HIS A 365 -39.69 -26.86 5.78
C HIS A 365 -38.60 -26.95 4.69
N ALA A 366 -37.97 -28.13 4.53
CA ALA A 366 -36.94 -28.35 3.52
C ALA A 366 -37.47 -28.25 2.09
N ALA A 367 -38.71 -28.73 1.83
CA ALA A 367 -39.34 -28.61 0.51
C ALA A 367 -39.66 -27.15 0.17
N LYS A 368 -40.14 -26.35 1.14
CA LYS A 368 -40.34 -24.91 0.97
C LYS A 368 -39.02 -24.17 0.73
N ALA A 369 -37.97 -24.51 1.48
CA ALA A 369 -36.64 -23.94 1.27
C ALA A 369 -36.07 -24.28 -0.11
N LEU A 370 -36.26 -25.51 -0.60
CA LEU A 370 -35.85 -25.93 -1.95
C LEU A 370 -36.60 -25.11 -3.00
N GLN A 371 -37.90 -24.89 -2.79
CA GLN A 371 -38.71 -24.06 -3.67
C GLN A 371 -38.17 -22.64 -3.75
N THR A 372 -37.98 -21.98 -2.60
CA THR A 372 -37.44 -20.61 -2.56
C THR A 372 -36.05 -20.52 -3.17
N LEU A 373 -35.22 -21.56 -3.01
CA LEU A 373 -33.90 -21.64 -3.62
C LEU A 373 -33.99 -21.70 -5.15
N LEU A 374 -34.78 -22.62 -5.71
CA LEU A 374 -34.92 -22.78 -7.16
C LEU A 374 -35.58 -21.55 -7.81
N GLU A 375 -36.53 -20.91 -7.11
CA GLU A 375 -37.12 -19.62 -7.49
C GLU A 375 -36.09 -18.48 -7.54
N ARG A 376 -35.02 -18.55 -6.74
CA ARG A 376 -33.97 -17.53 -6.70
C ARG A 376 -32.72 -17.91 -7.49
N TYR A 377 -32.57 -19.17 -7.90
CA TYR A 377 -31.40 -19.64 -8.65
C TYR A 377 -31.23 -18.82 -9.94
N PRO A 378 -29.98 -18.47 -10.35
CA PRO A 378 -29.78 -17.61 -11.52
C PRO A 378 -30.49 -18.21 -12.75
N ARG A 379 -31.35 -17.41 -13.38
CA ARG A 379 -32.22 -17.87 -14.47
C ARG A 379 -31.42 -18.41 -15.65
N ASP A 380 -30.39 -17.69 -16.04
CA ASP A 380 -29.46 -18.11 -17.10
C ASP A 380 -28.77 -19.44 -16.79
N GLU A 381 -28.44 -19.70 -15.52
CA GLU A 381 -27.84 -20.96 -15.10
C GLU A 381 -28.86 -22.09 -15.11
N LEU A 382 -30.11 -21.87 -14.70
CA LEU A 382 -31.16 -22.89 -14.74
C LEU A 382 -31.39 -23.46 -16.14
N PHE A 383 -31.27 -22.64 -17.19
CA PHE A 383 -31.39 -23.13 -18.56
C PHE A 383 -30.23 -24.06 -18.95
N GLN A 384 -29.02 -23.77 -18.48
CA GLN A 384 -27.79 -24.42 -18.95
C GLN A 384 -27.34 -25.62 -18.11
N ILE A 385 -27.58 -25.60 -16.80
CA ILE A 385 -27.21 -26.68 -15.88
C ILE A 385 -28.06 -27.94 -16.15
N ASP A 386 -27.47 -29.12 -16.12
CA ASP A 386 -28.25 -30.36 -16.24
C ASP A 386 -29.02 -30.68 -14.94
N THR A 387 -29.98 -31.61 -15.02
CA THR A 387 -30.84 -31.94 -13.88
C THR A 387 -30.07 -32.58 -12.71
N ASP A 388 -29.03 -33.37 -12.99
CA ASP A 388 -28.26 -34.09 -11.96
C ASP A 388 -27.32 -33.14 -11.21
N GLU A 389 -26.62 -32.27 -11.94
CA GLU A 389 -25.77 -31.22 -11.38
C GLU A 389 -26.61 -30.18 -10.62
N LEU A 390 -27.77 -29.77 -11.15
CA LEU A 390 -28.68 -28.87 -10.46
C LEU A 390 -29.19 -29.46 -9.15
N HIS A 391 -29.55 -30.75 -9.15
CA HIS A 391 -29.93 -31.44 -7.93
C HIS A 391 -28.80 -31.44 -6.90
N ALA A 392 -27.57 -31.75 -7.32
CA ALA A 392 -26.39 -31.72 -6.44
C ALA A 392 -26.13 -30.31 -5.85
N HIS A 393 -26.19 -29.27 -6.68
CA HIS A 393 -26.05 -27.87 -6.25
C HIS A 393 -27.17 -27.47 -5.29
N ALA A 394 -28.42 -27.71 -5.65
CA ALA A 394 -29.58 -27.35 -4.83
C ALA A 394 -29.52 -28.03 -3.44
N MET A 395 -29.19 -29.32 -3.39
CA MET A 395 -29.04 -30.03 -2.12
C MET A 395 -27.82 -29.56 -1.32
N GLY A 396 -26.71 -29.20 -1.98
CA GLY A 396 -25.55 -28.62 -1.33
C GLY A 396 -25.84 -27.27 -0.69
N ILE A 397 -26.55 -26.40 -1.41
CA ILE A 397 -26.98 -25.08 -0.93
C ILE A 397 -28.01 -25.22 0.21
N LEU A 398 -28.96 -26.15 0.11
CA LEU A 398 -29.89 -26.43 1.22
C LEU A 398 -29.20 -26.82 2.52
N ARG A 399 -28.06 -27.55 2.43
CA ARG A 399 -27.26 -27.94 3.60
C ARG A 399 -26.47 -26.79 4.21
N LEU A 400 -26.30 -25.65 3.50
CA LEU A 400 -25.79 -24.44 4.14
C LEU A 400 -26.80 -23.92 5.17
N GLY A 401 -28.09 -23.85 4.82
CA GLY A 401 -29.12 -23.31 5.71
C GLY A 401 -28.72 -21.93 6.25
N GLU A 402 -28.68 -21.78 7.57
CA GLU A 402 -28.23 -20.56 8.27
C GLU A 402 -26.74 -20.58 8.65
N ARG A 403 -25.96 -21.57 8.19
CA ARG A 403 -24.54 -21.66 8.52
C ARG A 403 -23.76 -20.60 7.75
N LEU A 404 -23.09 -19.71 8.48
CA LEU A 404 -22.18 -18.70 7.96
C LEU A 404 -20.87 -19.32 7.46
N ARG A 405 -20.91 -20.06 6.35
CA ARG A 405 -19.73 -20.68 5.74
C ARG A 405 -19.65 -20.37 4.26
N THR A 406 -18.43 -20.07 3.80
CA THR A 406 -18.17 -19.94 2.37
C THR A 406 -18.28 -21.28 1.68
N ARG A 407 -18.99 -21.32 0.53
CA ARG A 407 -19.16 -22.51 -0.30
C ARG A 407 -19.07 -22.17 -1.78
N LEU A 408 -18.50 -23.09 -2.55
CA LEU A 408 -18.35 -22.97 -4.00
C LEU A 408 -19.10 -24.10 -4.72
N PHE A 409 -19.88 -23.72 -5.73
CA PHE A 409 -20.48 -24.63 -6.70
C PHE A 409 -19.98 -24.25 -8.09
N VAL A 410 -19.46 -25.22 -8.84
CA VAL A 410 -18.81 -24.99 -10.13
C VAL A 410 -19.55 -25.78 -11.20
N ARG A 411 -19.92 -25.12 -12.29
CA ARG A 411 -20.39 -25.74 -13.53
C ARG A 411 -19.47 -25.37 -14.68
N VAL A 412 -19.08 -26.36 -15.45
CA VAL A 412 -18.32 -26.15 -16.69
C VAL A 412 -19.28 -26.07 -17.87
N ASP A 413 -19.13 -25.07 -18.74
CA ASP A 413 -19.85 -25.02 -20.01
C ASP A 413 -19.48 -26.26 -20.85
N PRO A 414 -20.43 -26.99 -21.46
CA PRO A 414 -20.13 -28.19 -22.26
C PRO A 414 -19.14 -27.96 -23.41
N PHE A 415 -18.98 -26.72 -23.86
CA PHE A 415 -18.03 -26.33 -24.91
C PHE A 415 -16.74 -25.70 -24.36
N GLU A 416 -16.52 -25.77 -23.04
CA GLU A 416 -15.39 -25.19 -22.32
C GLU A 416 -15.16 -23.69 -22.57
N ARG A 417 -16.20 -22.93 -22.95
CA ARG A 417 -16.06 -21.49 -23.25
C ARG A 417 -16.01 -20.63 -21.99
N PHE A 418 -16.57 -21.14 -20.90
CA PHE A 418 -16.56 -20.51 -19.60
C PHE A 418 -16.84 -21.51 -18.47
N VAL A 419 -16.55 -21.09 -17.24
CA VAL A 419 -16.86 -21.80 -16.01
C VAL A 419 -17.72 -20.89 -15.13
N SER A 420 -18.87 -21.39 -14.71
CA SER A 420 -19.79 -20.68 -13.83
C SER A 420 -19.56 -21.10 -12.38
N CYS A 421 -19.24 -20.13 -11.53
CA CYS A 421 -18.88 -20.33 -10.14
C CYS A 421 -19.89 -19.62 -9.24
N LEU A 422 -20.78 -20.38 -8.62
CA LEU A 422 -21.74 -19.86 -7.65
C LEU A 422 -21.15 -19.95 -6.24
N ILE A 423 -20.84 -18.80 -5.65
CA ILE A 423 -20.20 -18.66 -4.34
C ILE A 423 -21.23 -18.13 -3.34
N TYR A 424 -21.31 -18.77 -2.19
CA TYR A 424 -22.01 -18.23 -1.02
C TYR A 424 -20.97 -17.77 -0.01
N VAL A 425 -21.09 -16.54 0.49
CA VAL A 425 -20.20 -15.96 1.52
C VAL A 425 -21.02 -15.27 2.60
N PRO A 426 -20.56 -15.20 3.87
CA PRO A 426 -21.21 -14.37 4.89
C PRO A 426 -21.38 -12.94 4.40
N ARG A 427 -22.61 -12.39 4.50
CA ARG A 427 -22.96 -11.08 3.96
C ARG A 427 -22.05 -9.98 4.52
N GLU A 428 -21.70 -10.07 5.79
CA GLU A 428 -20.82 -9.10 6.45
C GLU A 428 -19.40 -9.14 5.88
N HIS A 429 -18.92 -10.27 5.37
CA HIS A 429 -17.55 -10.40 4.86
C HIS A 429 -17.41 -9.90 3.41
N TYR A 430 -18.52 -9.56 2.74
CA TYR A 430 -18.47 -9.10 1.36
C TYR A 430 -18.00 -7.64 1.28
N ASN A 431 -16.93 -7.41 0.51
CA ASN A 431 -16.56 -6.11 -0.02
C ASN A 431 -15.94 -6.27 -1.42
N THR A 432 -15.67 -5.15 -2.08
CA THR A 432 -15.13 -5.08 -3.46
C THR A 432 -13.79 -5.82 -3.59
N ASP A 433 -12.85 -5.58 -2.68
CA ASP A 433 -11.51 -6.18 -2.71
C ASP A 433 -11.54 -7.70 -2.50
N GLN A 434 -12.45 -8.15 -1.63
CA GLN A 434 -12.67 -9.56 -1.36
C GLN A 434 -13.17 -10.29 -2.60
N ARG A 435 -14.15 -9.69 -3.30
CA ARG A 435 -14.63 -10.19 -4.60
C ARG A 435 -13.51 -10.22 -5.64
N GLU A 436 -12.66 -9.20 -5.73
CA GLU A 436 -11.54 -9.18 -6.68
C GLU A 436 -10.51 -10.27 -6.41
N ARG A 437 -10.15 -10.49 -5.14
CA ARG A 437 -9.29 -11.60 -4.72
C ARG A 437 -9.90 -12.95 -5.08
N MET A 438 -11.19 -13.15 -4.83
CA MET A 438 -11.90 -14.37 -5.23
C MET A 438 -11.90 -14.55 -6.76
N GLN A 439 -12.13 -13.48 -7.51
CA GLN A 439 -12.10 -13.48 -8.97
C GLN A 439 -10.71 -13.87 -9.49
N ALA A 440 -9.64 -13.32 -8.93
CA ALA A 440 -8.26 -13.67 -9.28
C ALA A 440 -7.95 -15.15 -9.01
N VAL A 441 -8.41 -15.68 -7.87
CA VAL A 441 -8.28 -17.12 -7.55
C VAL A 441 -8.92 -17.99 -8.62
N LEU A 442 -10.14 -17.65 -9.07
CA LEU A 442 -10.85 -18.44 -10.08
C LEU A 442 -10.23 -18.29 -11.49
N ILE A 443 -9.83 -17.08 -11.87
CA ILE A 443 -9.15 -16.83 -13.16
C ILE A 443 -7.88 -17.66 -13.26
N ASP A 444 -7.05 -17.68 -12.21
CA ASP A 444 -5.84 -18.50 -12.18
C ASP A 444 -6.15 -20.00 -12.22
N ALA A 445 -7.13 -20.45 -11.41
CA ALA A 445 -7.50 -21.86 -11.30
C ALA A 445 -7.98 -22.46 -12.63
N PHE A 446 -8.77 -21.71 -13.40
CA PHE A 446 -9.32 -22.19 -14.68
C PHE A 446 -8.50 -21.73 -15.91
N LYS A 447 -7.38 -21.02 -15.72
CA LYS A 447 -6.63 -20.35 -16.81
C LYS A 447 -7.54 -19.49 -17.69
N GLY A 448 -8.41 -18.73 -17.02
CA GLY A 448 -9.34 -17.82 -17.68
C GLY A 448 -8.68 -16.55 -18.19
N SER A 449 -9.30 -15.91 -19.18
CA SER A 449 -8.84 -14.62 -19.73
C SER A 449 -9.53 -13.42 -19.09
N ALA A 450 -10.75 -13.61 -18.59
CA ALA A 450 -11.57 -12.57 -17.97
C ALA A 450 -12.62 -13.23 -17.07
N ALA A 451 -13.23 -12.45 -16.18
CA ALA A 451 -14.37 -12.91 -15.40
C ALA A 451 -15.41 -11.80 -15.22
N GLU A 452 -16.67 -12.19 -15.21
CA GLU A 452 -17.82 -11.33 -14.91
C GLU A 452 -18.45 -11.79 -13.60
N PHE A 453 -19.06 -10.86 -12.88
CA PHE A 453 -19.72 -11.17 -11.62
C PHE A 453 -21.12 -10.58 -11.53
N ASP A 454 -22.00 -11.29 -10.83
CA ASP A 454 -23.31 -10.82 -10.39
C ASP A 454 -23.44 -11.10 -8.89
N VAL A 455 -23.84 -10.10 -8.11
CA VAL A 455 -23.93 -10.21 -6.65
C VAL A 455 -25.37 -9.97 -6.24
N GLN A 456 -25.96 -10.95 -5.56
CA GLN A 456 -27.29 -10.84 -5.01
C GLN A 456 -27.25 -10.84 -3.49
N PHE A 457 -27.72 -9.73 -2.92
CA PHE A 457 -28.07 -9.64 -1.51
C PHE A 457 -29.53 -10.07 -1.32
N SER A 458 -29.79 -10.85 -0.27
CA SER A 458 -31.14 -11.24 0.13
C SER A 458 -31.30 -11.08 1.64
N ASP A 459 -32.47 -11.42 2.18
CA ASP A 459 -32.69 -11.49 3.64
C ASP A 459 -31.84 -12.57 4.34
N SER A 460 -31.13 -13.40 3.57
CA SER A 460 -30.19 -14.38 4.10
C SER A 460 -28.95 -13.71 4.69
N ALA A 461 -28.37 -14.34 5.72
CA ALA A 461 -27.08 -13.96 6.27
C ALA A 461 -25.90 -14.26 5.32
N LEU A 462 -26.16 -14.90 4.18
CA LEU A 462 -25.19 -15.15 3.12
C LEU A 462 -25.48 -14.26 1.89
N ALA A 463 -24.45 -13.62 1.36
CA ALA A 463 -24.45 -13.04 0.03
C ALA A 463 -24.13 -14.14 -1.00
N ARG A 464 -24.78 -14.05 -2.16
CA ARG A 464 -24.54 -14.96 -3.29
C ARG A 464 -23.82 -14.20 -4.39
N ILE A 465 -22.71 -14.75 -4.85
CA ILE A 465 -21.89 -14.20 -5.93
C ILE A 465 -21.84 -15.24 -7.04
N LEU A 466 -22.27 -14.88 -8.25
CA LEU A 466 -22.08 -15.67 -9.45
C LEU A 466 -20.90 -15.09 -10.20
N ILE A 467 -19.79 -15.83 -10.30
CA ILE A 467 -18.63 -15.44 -11.11
C ILE A 467 -18.56 -16.35 -12.34
N THR A 468 -18.57 -15.75 -13.52
CA THR A 468 -18.41 -16.46 -14.79
C THR A 468 -17.01 -16.21 -15.34
N VAL A 469 -16.14 -17.21 -15.28
CA VAL A 469 -14.76 -17.14 -15.78
C VAL A 469 -14.70 -17.59 -17.24
N ARG A 470 -14.10 -16.79 -18.12
CA ARG A 470 -14.03 -17.05 -19.57
C ARG A 470 -12.79 -17.84 -19.94
N THR A 471 -12.95 -18.87 -20.76
CA THR A 471 -11.90 -19.80 -21.20
C THR A 471 -11.93 -19.98 -22.73
N PRO A 472 -11.64 -18.92 -23.51
CA PRO A 472 -11.87 -18.90 -24.96
C PRO A 472 -11.07 -19.93 -25.76
N GLU A 473 -9.98 -20.47 -25.21
CA GLU A 473 -9.16 -21.51 -25.86
C GLU A 473 -9.69 -22.93 -25.66
N GLY A 474 -10.73 -23.13 -24.84
CA GLY A 474 -11.32 -24.46 -24.58
C GLY A 474 -10.34 -25.46 -23.98
N ARG A 475 -9.54 -25.00 -23.01
CA ARG A 475 -8.48 -25.78 -22.34
C ARG A 475 -8.54 -25.59 -20.83
N ILE A 476 -9.63 -26.04 -20.21
CA ILE A 476 -9.76 -25.94 -18.76
C ILE A 476 -8.85 -27.02 -18.13
N PRO A 477 -7.90 -26.65 -17.24
CA PRO A 477 -7.04 -27.64 -16.58
C PRO A 477 -7.87 -28.53 -15.64
N ALA A 478 -7.35 -29.71 -15.28
CA ALA A 478 -7.95 -30.49 -14.20
C ALA A 478 -7.92 -29.69 -12.89
N PHE A 479 -9.06 -29.60 -12.21
CA PHE A 479 -9.21 -28.82 -10.98
C PHE A 479 -9.94 -29.62 -9.88
N ASP A 480 -9.64 -29.30 -8.61
CA ASP A 480 -10.39 -29.78 -7.45
C ASP A 480 -11.21 -28.63 -6.85
N VAL A 481 -12.54 -28.77 -6.87
CA VAL A 481 -13.48 -27.78 -6.32
C VAL A 481 -13.20 -27.52 -4.83
N ARG A 482 -12.79 -28.53 -4.06
CA ARG A 482 -12.49 -28.36 -2.62
C ARG A 482 -11.23 -27.53 -2.40
N GLU A 483 -10.21 -27.72 -3.22
CA GLU A 483 -8.98 -26.92 -3.14
C GLU A 483 -9.27 -25.45 -3.45
N ILE A 484 -10.04 -25.20 -4.51
CA ILE A 484 -10.46 -23.84 -4.88
C ILE A 484 -11.32 -23.23 -3.77
N GLU A 485 -12.28 -23.99 -3.20
CA GLU A 485 -13.10 -23.53 -2.07
C GLU A 485 -12.22 -23.09 -0.87
N GLN A 486 -11.14 -23.82 -0.54
CA GLN A 486 -10.20 -23.44 0.51
C GLN A 486 -9.37 -22.19 0.17
N ARG A 487 -9.05 -21.96 -1.10
CA ARG A 487 -8.41 -20.72 -1.55
C ARG A 487 -9.39 -19.54 -1.42
N LEU A 488 -10.66 -19.73 -1.77
CA LEU A 488 -11.71 -18.70 -1.62
C LEU A 488 -12.02 -18.39 -0.15
N ILE A 489 -12.05 -19.39 0.73
CA ILE A 489 -12.21 -19.19 2.18
C ILE A 489 -11.08 -18.30 2.72
N ARG A 490 -9.84 -18.55 2.29
CA ARG A 490 -8.69 -17.72 2.67
C ARG A 490 -8.77 -16.32 2.11
N ALA A 491 -9.21 -16.18 0.86
CA ALA A 491 -9.47 -14.85 0.28
C ALA A 491 -10.47 -14.10 1.17
N ALA A 492 -11.63 -14.69 1.45
CA ALA A 492 -12.79 -14.09 2.15
C ALA A 492 -12.58 -13.62 3.61
N ARG A 493 -11.41 -13.84 4.23
CA ARG A 493 -11.19 -13.51 5.64
C ARG A 493 -10.95 -12.01 5.82
N ARG A 494 -11.54 -11.45 6.88
CA ARG A 494 -11.24 -10.09 7.33
C ARG A 494 -9.89 -10.07 8.04
N TRP A 495 -9.18 -8.96 7.93
CA TRP A 495 -7.88 -8.79 8.58
C TRP A 495 -7.99 -8.92 10.10
N GLU A 496 -9.10 -8.46 10.68
CA GLU A 496 -9.40 -8.54 12.12
C GLU A 496 -9.58 -9.99 12.58
N ASP A 497 -10.20 -10.84 11.76
CA ASP A 497 -10.34 -12.27 12.06
C ASP A 497 -8.96 -12.97 12.05
N GLU A 498 -8.09 -12.57 11.11
CA GLU A 498 -6.72 -13.06 11.05
C GLU A 498 -5.89 -12.56 12.23
N LEU A 499 -6.06 -11.31 12.66
CA LEU A 499 -5.42 -10.75 13.84
C LEU A 499 -5.84 -11.51 15.10
N GLN A 500 -7.14 -11.72 15.29
CA GLN A 500 -7.65 -12.47 16.44
C GLN A 500 -7.05 -13.88 16.47
N GLN A 501 -7.06 -14.59 15.33
CA GLN A 501 -6.46 -15.92 15.24
C GLN A 501 -4.96 -15.90 15.55
N ALA A 502 -4.21 -14.96 14.97
CA ALA A 502 -2.77 -14.85 15.19
C ALA A 502 -2.42 -14.50 16.66
N LEU A 503 -3.20 -13.63 17.30
CA LEU A 503 -3.07 -13.30 18.72
C LEU A 503 -3.32 -14.51 19.62
N VAL A 504 -4.35 -15.30 19.33
CA VAL A 504 -4.65 -16.53 20.10
C VAL A 504 -3.56 -17.59 19.91
N GLU A 505 -3.05 -17.75 18.69
CA GLU A 505 -1.98 -18.71 18.36
C GLU A 505 -0.65 -18.36 19.05
N GLN A 506 -0.26 -17.08 19.07
CA GLN A 506 1.05 -16.65 19.58
C GLN A 506 1.05 -16.29 21.07
N CYS A 507 -0.02 -15.67 21.57
CA CYS A 507 -0.09 -15.17 22.95
C CYS A 507 -0.96 -16.06 23.88
N GLY A 508 -1.66 -17.06 23.33
CA GLY A 508 -2.66 -17.85 24.04
C GLY A 508 -4.04 -17.18 24.05
N GLU A 509 -5.10 -17.95 24.33
CA GLU A 509 -6.49 -17.50 24.17
C GLU A 509 -6.86 -16.31 25.06
N GLU A 510 -6.55 -16.37 26.37
CA GLU A 510 -6.93 -15.32 27.33
C GLU A 510 -6.24 -13.98 27.00
N ARG A 511 -4.91 -13.99 26.86
CA ARG A 511 -4.13 -12.79 26.53
C ARG A 511 -4.43 -12.30 25.12
N GLY A 512 -4.55 -13.21 24.15
CA GLY A 512 -4.87 -12.88 22.76
C GLY A 512 -6.21 -12.16 22.62
N LEU A 513 -7.26 -12.63 23.27
CA LEU A 513 -8.56 -11.96 23.27
C LEU A 513 -8.54 -10.61 24.00
N ALA A 514 -7.73 -10.47 25.05
CA ALA A 514 -7.54 -9.19 25.74
C ALA A 514 -6.84 -8.15 24.84
N LEU A 515 -5.78 -8.55 24.14
CA LEU A 515 -5.09 -7.70 23.17
C LEU A 515 -5.99 -7.35 21.97
N MET A 516 -6.81 -8.30 21.49
CA MET A 516 -7.78 -8.05 20.43
C MET A 516 -8.80 -6.99 20.84
N ARG A 517 -9.31 -7.02 22.07
CA ARG A 517 -10.21 -5.96 22.58
C ARG A 517 -9.51 -4.60 22.66
N ARG A 518 -8.21 -4.57 22.98
CA ARG A 518 -7.46 -3.32 23.16
C ARG A 518 -7.06 -2.67 21.84
N TYR A 519 -6.68 -3.46 20.83
CA TYR A 519 -6.08 -2.97 19.57
C TYR A 519 -6.86 -3.31 18.30
N GLY A 520 -7.85 -4.20 18.35
CA GLY A 520 -8.45 -4.79 17.14
C GLY A 520 -9.05 -3.79 16.17
N GLU A 521 -9.69 -2.72 16.67
CA GLU A 521 -10.25 -1.64 15.84
C GLU A 521 -9.28 -0.46 15.65
N GLY A 522 -8.11 -0.48 16.30
CA GLY A 522 -7.17 0.62 16.35
C GLY A 522 -6.27 0.78 15.13
N PHE A 523 -6.15 -0.27 14.30
CA PHE A 523 -5.24 -0.25 13.14
C PHE A 523 -5.86 0.47 11.93
N PRO A 524 -5.18 1.47 11.34
CA PRO A 524 -5.71 2.21 10.19
C PRO A 524 -5.77 1.34 8.93
N ALA A 525 -6.60 1.73 7.96
CA ALA A 525 -6.78 0.98 6.71
C ALA A 525 -5.45 0.75 5.96
N GLY A 526 -4.62 1.78 5.80
CA GLY A 526 -3.32 1.66 5.13
C GLY A 526 -2.37 0.65 5.80
N TYR A 527 -2.38 0.56 7.13
CA TYR A 527 -1.60 -0.46 7.84
C TYR A 527 -2.13 -1.89 7.54
N ARG A 528 -3.45 -2.08 7.54
CA ARG A 528 -4.09 -3.38 7.27
C ARG A 528 -3.88 -3.87 5.84
N GLU A 529 -3.68 -2.94 4.90
CA GLU A 529 -3.34 -3.22 3.50
C GLU A 529 -1.87 -3.61 3.34
N ASP A 530 -0.96 -2.89 4.01
CA ASP A 530 0.49 -3.06 3.85
C ASP A 530 1.07 -4.22 4.69
N TYR A 531 0.45 -4.58 5.82
CA TYR A 531 1.03 -5.51 6.78
C TYR A 531 0.11 -6.67 7.17
N SER A 532 0.70 -7.86 7.28
CA SER A 532 0.00 -9.07 7.74
C SER A 532 -0.40 -8.99 9.22
N ALA A 533 -1.49 -9.69 9.57
CA ALA A 533 -1.92 -9.87 10.96
C ALA A 533 -0.82 -10.39 11.90
N ARG A 534 0.10 -11.24 11.42
CA ARG A 534 1.23 -11.74 12.21
C ARG A 534 2.25 -10.64 12.56
N MET A 535 2.49 -9.72 11.63
CA MET A 535 3.34 -8.55 11.92
C MET A 535 2.67 -7.62 12.92
N ALA A 536 1.34 -7.47 12.85
CA ALA A 536 0.58 -6.70 13.83
C ALA A 536 0.65 -7.31 15.23
N VAL A 537 0.65 -8.64 15.38
CA VAL A 537 0.90 -9.28 16.69
C VAL A 537 2.26 -8.87 17.26
N PHE A 538 3.31 -8.93 16.44
CA PHE A 538 4.64 -8.48 16.86
C PHE A 538 4.64 -7.00 17.27
N ASP A 539 4.01 -6.14 16.48
CA ASP A 539 3.90 -4.72 16.80
C ASP A 539 3.14 -4.49 18.11
N ILE A 540 2.04 -5.21 18.35
CA ILE A 540 1.31 -5.16 19.62
C ILE A 540 2.22 -5.51 20.79
N GLU A 541 3.05 -6.55 20.68
CA GLU A 541 3.99 -6.89 21.76
C GLU A 541 5.04 -5.78 22.00
N GLN A 542 5.52 -5.13 20.94
CA GLN A 542 6.44 -3.98 21.07
C GLN A 542 5.75 -2.77 21.71
N MET A 543 4.49 -2.51 21.37
CA MET A 543 3.70 -1.42 21.94
C MET A 543 3.34 -1.67 23.41
N GLU A 544 3.06 -2.91 23.80
CA GLU A 544 2.81 -3.30 25.20
C GLU A 544 4.06 -3.21 26.08
N ALA A 545 5.26 -3.32 25.48
CA ALA A 545 6.52 -3.18 26.20
C ALA A 545 6.90 -1.72 26.53
N LEU A 546 6.17 -0.73 26.01
CA LEU A 546 6.40 0.69 26.30
C LEU A 546 5.94 1.02 27.73
N ALA A 547 6.87 1.52 28.55
CA ALA A 547 6.62 1.75 29.98
C ALA A 547 5.98 3.11 30.31
N ASP A 548 6.29 4.16 29.54
CA ASP A 548 5.81 5.53 29.75
C ASP A 548 5.80 6.33 28.43
N ASP A 549 5.31 7.58 28.48
CA ASP A 549 5.18 8.48 27.32
C ASP A 549 6.52 8.92 26.71
N ALA A 550 7.65 8.70 27.40
CA ALA A 550 8.99 8.98 26.90
C ALA A 550 9.69 7.73 26.35
N ALA A 551 9.06 6.56 26.48
CA ALA A 551 9.62 5.29 26.05
C ALA A 551 9.55 5.18 24.51
N LEU A 552 10.70 4.87 23.92
CA LEU A 552 10.85 4.63 22.49
C LEU A 552 11.11 3.14 22.26
N GLY A 553 10.22 2.48 21.52
CA GLY A 553 10.42 1.12 21.02
C GLY A 553 11.10 1.16 19.66
N LEU A 554 12.01 0.22 19.39
CA LEU A 554 12.69 0.11 18.09
C LEU A 554 12.80 -1.36 17.66
N ASN A 555 12.65 -1.62 16.37
CA ASN A 555 12.95 -2.92 15.76
C ASN A 555 13.60 -2.75 14.39
N LEU A 556 14.87 -3.15 14.25
CA LEU A 556 15.59 -3.17 12.96
C LEU A 556 15.48 -4.57 12.32
N TYR A 557 14.94 -4.67 11.11
CA TYR A 557 14.71 -5.94 10.43
C TYR A 557 15.02 -5.87 8.92
N VAL A 558 15.03 -7.04 8.27
CA VAL A 558 15.19 -7.16 6.81
C VAL A 558 13.83 -7.56 6.23
N PRO A 559 13.22 -6.75 5.36
CA PRO A 559 11.96 -7.11 4.70
C PRO A 559 12.12 -8.33 3.78
N LEU A 560 11.17 -9.25 3.80
CA LEU A 560 11.21 -10.50 3.01
C LEU A 560 11.11 -10.27 1.49
N GLU A 561 10.35 -9.25 1.08
CA GLU A 561 9.96 -9.02 -0.33
C GLU A 561 10.93 -8.10 -1.09
N VAL A 562 11.99 -7.64 -0.41
CA VAL A 562 12.88 -6.60 -0.92
C VAL A 562 14.23 -7.19 -1.29
N ARG A 563 14.83 -6.66 -2.36
CA ARG A 563 16.18 -7.04 -2.83
C ARG A 563 17.22 -6.95 -1.71
N GLU A 564 18.27 -7.77 -1.81
CA GLU A 564 19.46 -7.72 -0.96
C GLU A 564 19.98 -6.27 -0.81
N GLY A 565 20.33 -5.87 0.41
CA GLY A 565 20.88 -4.54 0.70
C GLY A 565 19.89 -3.50 1.25
N ARG A 566 18.63 -3.87 1.54
CA ARG A 566 17.67 -2.99 2.24
C ARG A 566 17.40 -3.45 3.67
N LEU A 567 17.25 -2.47 4.55
CA LEU A 567 16.85 -2.66 5.95
C LEU A 567 15.52 -1.92 6.17
N ALA A 568 14.81 -2.26 7.23
CA ALA A 568 13.68 -1.50 7.70
C ALA A 568 13.79 -1.28 9.21
N LEU A 569 13.32 -0.13 9.68
CA LEU A 569 13.31 0.21 11.10
C LEU A 569 11.91 0.64 11.49
N ARG A 570 11.32 -0.10 12.43
CA ARG A 570 10.11 0.33 13.12
C ARG A 570 10.47 1.08 14.38
N LEU A 571 9.81 2.20 14.56
CA LEU A 571 9.87 3.03 15.75
C LEU A 571 8.47 3.13 16.34
N TYR A 572 8.35 2.96 17.65
CA TYR A 572 7.10 3.02 18.40
C TYR A 572 7.22 4.09 19.47
N HIS A 573 6.23 4.99 19.55
CA HIS A 573 6.21 6.06 20.52
C HIS A 573 4.79 6.27 21.05
N LEU A 574 4.65 6.46 22.37
CA LEU A 574 3.35 6.62 23.02
C LEU A 574 2.93 8.11 23.00
N GLY A 575 1.66 8.37 22.70
CA GLY A 575 1.02 9.68 22.81
C GLY A 575 1.21 10.62 21.62
N SER A 576 2.42 10.73 21.05
CA SER A 576 2.70 11.69 19.97
C SER A 576 3.58 11.12 18.85
N PRO A 577 3.48 11.66 17.62
CA PRO A 577 4.37 11.28 16.53
C PRO A 577 5.80 11.77 16.79
N VAL A 578 6.78 11.00 16.35
CA VAL A 578 8.19 11.43 16.39
C VAL A 578 8.48 12.38 15.23
N PRO A 579 8.97 13.61 15.49
CA PRO A 579 9.35 14.52 14.43
C PRO A 579 10.51 13.99 13.59
N LEU A 580 10.35 14.00 12.26
CA LEU A 580 11.41 13.60 11.32
C LEU A 580 12.70 14.41 11.48
N SER A 581 12.59 15.68 11.85
CA SER A 581 13.75 16.54 12.13
C SER A 581 14.60 16.06 13.31
N GLN A 582 14.04 15.21 14.18
CA GLN A 582 14.73 14.60 15.31
C GLN A 582 15.30 13.22 14.96
N SER A 583 14.54 12.38 14.25
CA SER A 583 14.94 10.99 13.96
C SER A 583 15.88 10.86 12.74
N LEU A 584 15.62 11.59 11.65
CA LEU A 584 16.40 11.47 10.41
C LEU A 584 17.90 11.76 10.60
N PRO A 585 18.31 12.83 11.31
CA PRO A 585 19.74 13.08 11.51
C PRO A 585 20.44 11.94 12.26
N MET A 586 19.75 11.28 13.20
CA MET A 586 20.32 10.16 13.93
C MET A 586 20.50 8.94 13.02
N LEU A 587 19.51 8.63 12.17
CA LEU A 587 19.60 7.53 11.20
C LEU A 587 20.73 7.76 10.20
N GLU A 588 20.87 8.97 9.66
CA GLU A 588 21.95 9.31 8.73
C GLU A 588 23.33 9.16 9.37
N LYS A 589 23.50 9.60 10.62
CA LYS A 589 24.76 9.44 11.37
C LYS A 589 25.06 8.00 11.78
N MET A 590 24.05 7.13 11.86
CA MET A 590 24.24 5.68 11.98
C MET A 590 24.68 5.02 10.67
N GLY A 591 24.70 5.76 9.55
CA GLY A 591 25.24 5.31 8.27
C GLY A 591 24.23 4.74 7.28
N VAL A 592 22.93 4.85 7.57
CA VAL A 592 21.86 4.45 6.67
C VAL A 592 21.31 5.65 5.90
N LYS A 593 20.80 5.41 4.70
CA LYS A 593 19.97 6.37 3.97
C LYS A 593 18.50 6.03 4.17
N VAL A 594 17.68 7.02 4.51
CA VAL A 594 16.23 6.85 4.63
C VAL A 594 15.60 7.06 3.25
N MET A 595 14.82 6.08 2.79
CA MET A 595 14.20 6.08 1.46
C MET A 595 12.74 6.53 1.51
N ASP A 596 12.01 6.03 2.49
CA ASP A 596 10.60 6.30 2.72
C ASP A 596 10.25 6.10 4.20
N GLU A 597 9.13 6.67 4.60
CA GLU A 597 8.52 6.52 5.94
C GLU A 597 7.02 6.25 5.75
N ARG A 598 6.50 5.28 6.50
CA ARG A 598 5.06 5.03 6.64
C ARG A 598 4.65 5.22 8.11
N PRO A 599 4.04 6.36 8.48
CA PRO A 599 3.49 6.54 9.81
C PRO A 599 2.13 5.84 9.94
N SER A 600 1.85 5.28 11.12
CA SER A 600 0.56 4.66 11.47
C SER A 600 0.18 5.08 12.87
N GLU A 601 -0.96 5.75 12.98
CA GLU A 601 -1.59 6.10 14.24
C GLU A 601 -2.46 4.93 14.70
N ILE A 602 -2.12 4.32 15.83
CA ILE A 602 -2.83 3.15 16.38
C ILE A 602 -3.52 3.56 17.67
N GLU A 603 -4.85 3.66 17.62
CA GLU A 603 -5.67 4.00 18.78
C GLU A 603 -5.93 2.76 19.64
N ARG A 604 -5.76 2.88 20.96
CA ARG A 604 -6.12 1.84 21.92
C ARG A 604 -7.53 2.09 22.45
N GLN A 605 -8.18 1.04 22.92
CA GLN A 605 -9.51 1.12 23.55
C GLN A 605 -9.57 2.10 24.75
N ASP A 606 -8.46 2.32 25.45
CA ASP A 606 -8.36 3.25 26.59
C ASP A 606 -8.26 4.73 26.16
N GLY A 607 -8.27 5.01 24.84
CA GLY A 607 -8.16 6.34 24.26
C GLY A 607 -6.72 6.85 24.16
N SER A 608 -5.72 6.05 24.56
CA SER A 608 -4.31 6.36 24.31
C SER A 608 -3.90 5.94 22.90
N THR A 609 -2.97 6.69 22.31
CA THR A 609 -2.52 6.46 20.94
C THR A 609 -1.06 6.05 20.91
N VAL A 610 -0.72 5.08 20.08
CA VAL A 610 0.67 4.71 19.79
C VAL A 610 0.98 5.04 18.34
N TRP A 611 2.05 5.79 18.13
CA TRP A 611 2.57 6.12 16.82
C TRP A 611 3.63 5.10 16.41
N LEU A 612 3.38 4.43 15.29
CA LEU A 612 4.33 3.53 14.63
C LEU A 612 4.88 4.23 13.39
N HIS A 613 6.19 4.33 13.28
CA HIS A 613 6.88 4.83 12.11
C HIS A 613 7.72 3.69 11.50
N ASP A 614 7.37 3.24 10.28
CA ASP A 614 8.16 2.23 9.55
C ASP A 614 9.03 2.92 8.50
N PHE A 615 10.35 2.91 8.72
CA PHE A 615 11.34 3.53 7.84
C PHE A 615 11.94 2.50 6.89
N GLY A 616 11.85 2.76 5.59
CA GLY A 616 12.63 2.05 4.57
C GLY A 616 14.08 2.57 4.56
N LEU A 617 15.05 1.70 4.85
CA LEU A 617 16.46 2.06 4.97
C LEU A 617 17.32 1.39 3.89
N GLN A 618 18.35 2.12 3.43
CA GLN A 618 19.38 1.61 2.54
C GLN A 618 20.75 1.70 3.21
N PHE A 619 21.49 0.59 3.17
CA PHE A 619 22.86 0.51 3.68
C PHE A 619 23.75 -0.21 2.65
N ALA A 620 24.88 0.38 2.30
CA ALA A 620 25.84 -0.25 1.39
C ALA A 620 26.59 -1.36 2.15
N GLY A 621 26.50 -2.61 1.68
CA GLY A 621 27.07 -3.76 2.38
C GLY A 621 26.08 -4.50 3.28
N ALA A 622 24.77 -4.18 3.22
CA ALA A 622 23.75 -4.85 4.04
C ALA A 622 23.63 -6.36 3.75
N GLU A 623 24.00 -6.80 2.56
CA GLU A 623 24.09 -8.22 2.17
C GLU A 623 25.08 -9.03 3.01
N ASN A 624 26.08 -8.39 3.62
CA ASN A 624 27.09 -9.04 4.46
C ASN A 624 26.81 -8.86 5.96
N LEU A 625 25.71 -8.21 6.35
CA LEU A 625 25.38 -7.97 7.74
C LEU A 625 24.72 -9.20 8.37
N ASN A 626 25.24 -9.64 9.51
CA ASN A 626 24.49 -10.50 10.41
C ASN A 626 23.48 -9.65 11.20
N ILE A 627 22.24 -9.56 10.71
CA ILE A 627 21.20 -8.74 11.33
C ILE A 627 20.95 -9.10 12.79
N HIS A 628 21.10 -10.38 13.17
CA HIS A 628 20.87 -10.82 14.54
C HIS A 628 21.91 -10.25 15.52
N GLU A 629 23.15 -10.06 15.08
CA GLU A 629 24.20 -9.44 15.89
C GLU A 629 24.07 -7.92 15.94
N VAL A 630 23.72 -7.30 14.80
CA VAL A 630 23.77 -5.85 14.64
C VAL A 630 22.50 -5.15 15.13
N ARG A 631 21.34 -5.80 15.04
CA ARG A 631 20.05 -5.27 15.51
C ARG A 631 20.11 -4.70 16.94
N PRO A 632 20.54 -5.45 17.98
CA PRO A 632 20.59 -4.92 19.33
C PRO A 632 21.57 -3.74 19.46
N LEU A 633 22.73 -3.82 18.80
CA LEU A 633 23.75 -2.75 18.83
C LEU A 633 23.23 -1.46 18.22
N PHE A 634 22.54 -1.55 17.08
CA PHE A 634 21.94 -0.41 16.40
C PHE A 634 20.85 0.24 17.25
N GLN A 635 19.94 -0.57 17.80
CA GLN A 635 18.84 -0.09 18.64
C GLN A 635 19.36 0.60 19.91
N GLU A 636 20.34 0.00 20.60
CA GLU A 636 20.96 0.60 21.78
C GLU A 636 21.70 1.90 21.44
N ALA A 637 22.42 1.94 20.32
CA ALA A 637 23.12 3.14 19.89
C ALA A 637 22.16 4.29 19.54
N PHE A 638 21.07 3.98 18.83
CA PHE A 638 20.03 4.96 18.53
C PHE A 638 19.39 5.50 19.80
N LEU A 639 19.01 4.62 20.74
CA LEU A 639 18.44 5.04 22.03
C LEU A 639 19.43 5.86 22.87
N ALA A 640 20.72 5.52 22.84
CA ALA A 640 21.76 6.27 23.54
C ALA A 640 21.92 7.68 22.95
N ALA A 641 21.90 7.82 21.61
CA ALA A 641 21.91 9.13 20.95
C ALA A 641 20.63 9.92 21.23
N TRP A 642 19.47 9.26 21.18
CA TRP A 642 18.16 9.84 21.48
C TRP A 642 18.08 10.46 22.88
N ARG A 643 18.63 9.76 23.88
CA ARG A 643 18.68 10.21 25.29
C ARG A 643 19.85 11.16 25.60
N GLY A 644 20.71 11.48 24.61
CA GLY A 644 21.91 12.29 24.80
C GLY A 644 23.04 11.60 25.58
N ALA A 645 22.97 10.28 25.78
CA ALA A 645 24.02 9.47 26.40
C ALA A 645 25.19 9.17 25.43
N ALA A 646 24.98 9.35 24.12
CA ALA A 646 25.99 9.29 23.07
C ALA A 646 25.87 10.52 22.14
N GLU A 647 26.97 10.90 21.49
CA GLU A 647 26.97 11.97 20.47
C GLU A 647 26.31 11.50 19.17
N ASN A 648 25.63 12.42 18.48
CA ASN A 648 25.06 12.18 17.15
C ASN A 648 26.04 12.62 16.04
N ASP A 649 27.08 11.83 15.80
CA ASP A 649 28.16 12.10 14.83
C ASP A 649 28.47 10.86 13.95
N ASP A 650 29.35 11.02 12.96
CA ASP A 650 29.62 9.97 11.96
C ASP A 650 30.42 8.78 12.52
N PHE A 651 30.92 8.83 13.76
CA PHE A 651 31.47 7.64 14.43
C PHE A 651 30.41 6.55 14.62
N ASN A 652 29.13 6.93 14.73
CA ASN A 652 28.02 5.99 14.92
C ASN A 652 27.87 4.99 13.76
N ARG A 653 28.39 5.30 12.57
CA ARG A 653 28.47 4.39 11.42
C ARG A 653 29.24 3.09 11.72
N LEU A 654 30.17 3.13 12.68
CA LEU A 654 30.94 1.95 13.11
C LEU A 654 30.08 0.89 13.78
N VAL A 655 28.87 1.23 14.24
CA VAL A 655 27.92 0.24 14.77
C VAL A 655 27.55 -0.77 13.68
N LEU A 656 27.19 -0.28 12.50
CA LEU A 656 26.88 -1.13 11.34
C LEU A 656 28.16 -1.65 10.65
N LEU A 657 29.15 -0.78 10.44
CA LEU A 657 30.33 -1.13 9.64
C LEU A 657 31.29 -2.09 10.35
N ALA A 658 31.47 -1.94 11.66
CA ALA A 658 32.46 -2.70 12.45
C ALA A 658 31.83 -3.60 13.52
N GLY A 659 30.50 -3.58 13.67
CA GLY A 659 29.79 -4.38 14.68
C GLY A 659 30.14 -3.97 16.11
N LEU A 660 30.38 -2.67 16.33
CA LEU A 660 30.75 -2.12 17.64
C LEU A 660 29.53 -1.61 18.40
N SER A 661 29.51 -1.80 19.72
CA SER A 661 28.54 -1.13 20.59
C SER A 661 28.80 0.38 20.66
N TRP A 662 27.78 1.18 20.98
CA TRP A 662 27.94 2.63 21.12
C TRP A 662 29.00 3.02 22.17
N ARG A 663 29.20 2.18 23.20
CA ARG A 663 30.24 2.36 24.23
C ARG A 663 31.65 2.10 23.72
N GLU A 664 31.80 1.16 22.80
CA GLU A 664 33.08 0.90 22.12
C GLU A 664 33.39 2.01 21.12
N VAL A 665 32.38 2.47 20.37
CA VAL A 665 32.50 3.64 19.49
C VAL A 665 32.92 4.88 20.29
N ALA A 666 32.37 5.07 21.51
CA ALA A 666 32.74 6.18 22.39
C ALA A 666 34.24 6.19 22.77
N VAL A 667 34.92 5.04 22.82
CA VAL A 667 36.37 4.96 23.09
C VAL A 667 37.17 5.54 21.92
N LEU A 668 36.86 5.14 20.68
CA LEU A 668 37.52 5.70 19.49
C LEU A 668 37.21 7.19 19.35
N ARG A 669 35.95 7.58 19.58
CA ARG A 669 35.56 8.99 19.60
C ARG A 669 36.37 9.79 20.63
N ALA A 670 36.55 9.27 21.84
CA ALA A 670 37.35 9.91 22.87
C ALA A 670 38.81 10.10 22.46
N TYR A 671 39.45 9.07 21.87
CA TYR A 671 40.81 9.21 21.34
C TYR A 671 40.91 10.25 20.22
N ALA A 672 39.94 10.29 19.30
CA ALA A 672 39.90 11.29 18.23
C ALA A 672 39.72 12.72 18.78
N ARG A 673 38.84 12.89 19.78
CA ARG A 673 38.66 14.17 20.50
C ARG A 673 39.95 14.59 21.22
N TYR A 674 40.67 13.65 21.82
CA TYR A 674 41.99 13.91 22.38
C TYR A 674 43.00 14.33 21.32
N MET A 675 43.06 13.64 20.17
CA MET A 675 43.94 14.02 19.04
C MET A 675 43.69 15.46 18.57
N ARG A 676 42.41 15.86 18.48
CA ARG A 676 42.04 17.25 18.18
C ARG A 676 42.63 18.23 19.20
N GLN A 677 42.46 17.94 20.49
CA GLN A 677 43.02 18.76 21.58
C GLN A 677 44.56 18.74 21.61
N ALA A 678 45.18 17.67 21.12
CA ALA A 678 46.63 17.52 20.97
C ALA A 678 47.21 18.24 19.74
N ALA A 679 46.39 19.03 19.02
CA ALA A 679 46.75 19.72 17.78
C ALA A 679 47.25 18.78 16.67
N PHE A 680 46.66 17.58 16.60
CA PHE A 680 46.90 16.67 15.48
C PHE A 680 46.42 17.28 14.16
N THR A 681 47.12 16.99 13.07
CA THR A 681 46.97 17.72 11.79
C THR A 681 45.60 17.51 11.12
N PHE A 682 44.97 16.36 11.34
CA PHE A 682 43.74 15.97 10.64
C PHE A 682 42.47 16.36 11.41
N SER A 683 41.40 16.69 10.67
CA SER A 683 40.11 17.06 11.24
C SER A 683 39.37 15.85 11.84
N LEU A 684 38.43 16.12 12.75
CA LEU A 684 37.58 15.07 13.32
C LEU A 684 36.79 14.31 12.24
N ALA A 685 36.20 15.03 11.29
CA ALA A 685 35.46 14.43 10.18
C ALA A 685 36.34 13.51 9.31
N TYR A 686 37.62 13.84 9.11
CA TYR A 686 38.51 12.97 8.33
C TYR A 686 38.93 11.72 9.12
N MET A 687 39.10 11.83 10.45
CA MET A 687 39.31 10.67 11.31
C MET A 687 38.09 9.72 11.33
N GLU A 688 36.88 10.28 11.39
CA GLU A 688 35.61 9.52 11.29
C GLU A 688 35.53 8.74 9.97
N GLN A 689 35.78 9.43 8.84
CA GLN A 689 35.81 8.82 7.51
C GLN A 689 36.86 7.72 7.40
N THR A 690 38.05 7.94 7.96
CA THR A 690 39.14 6.94 7.95
C THR A 690 38.73 5.67 8.69
N LEU A 691 38.19 5.78 9.90
CA LEU A 691 37.74 4.59 10.64
C LEU A 691 36.58 3.88 9.94
N ALA A 692 35.66 4.62 9.30
CA ALA A 692 34.58 4.06 8.52
C ALA A 692 35.07 3.35 7.24
N ALA A 693 36.19 3.79 6.65
CA ALA A 693 36.81 3.14 5.49
C ALA A 693 37.55 1.85 5.86
N TYR A 694 38.06 1.74 7.10
CA TYR A 694 38.77 0.55 7.60
C TYR A 694 38.11 -0.04 8.85
N PRO A 695 36.87 -0.57 8.75
CA PRO A 695 36.11 -1.04 9.91
C PRO A 695 36.77 -2.22 10.65
N GLN A 696 37.51 -3.08 9.93
CA GLN A 696 38.25 -4.18 10.54
C GLN A 696 39.41 -3.68 11.41
N LEU A 697 40.11 -2.62 10.99
CA LEU A 697 41.15 -1.97 11.80
C LEU A 697 40.53 -1.25 13.00
N ALA A 698 39.38 -0.58 12.83
CA ALA A 698 38.65 0.01 13.94
C ALA A 698 38.29 -1.05 15.02
N ARG A 699 37.78 -2.21 14.60
CA ARG A 699 37.49 -3.35 15.49
C ARG A 699 38.76 -3.89 16.15
N ALA A 700 39.85 -4.04 15.39
CA ALA A 700 41.12 -4.54 15.90
C ALA A 700 41.74 -3.61 16.96
N LEU A 701 41.62 -2.29 16.78
CA LEU A 701 42.03 -1.28 17.77
C LEU A 701 41.24 -1.42 19.08
N LEU A 702 39.92 -1.64 19.01
CA LEU A 702 39.11 -1.92 20.20
C LEU A 702 39.48 -3.24 20.88
N GLN A 703 39.77 -4.29 20.10
CA GLN A 703 40.23 -5.56 20.64
C GLN A 703 41.54 -5.39 21.41
N LEU A 704 42.47 -4.58 20.89
CA LEU A 704 43.69 -4.22 21.61
C LEU A 704 43.36 -3.46 22.91
N PHE A 705 42.45 -2.48 22.85
CA PHE A 705 42.03 -1.74 24.03
C PHE A 705 41.45 -2.68 25.12
N ARG A 706 40.57 -3.61 24.76
CA ARG A 706 39.99 -4.59 25.68
C ARG A 706 41.07 -5.54 26.21
N ALA A 707 41.95 -6.05 25.36
CA ALA A 707 43.08 -6.88 25.79
C ALA A 707 43.96 -6.15 26.82
N ARG A 708 44.20 -4.85 26.65
CA ARG A 708 45.02 -4.06 27.58
C ARG A 708 44.34 -3.78 28.91
N PHE A 709 43.02 -3.58 28.93
CA PHE A 709 42.35 -2.97 30.09
C PHE A 709 41.23 -3.78 30.72
N ASP A 710 40.76 -4.88 30.12
CA ASP A 710 39.69 -5.71 30.69
C ASP A 710 40.19 -6.44 31.94
N PRO A 711 39.69 -6.14 33.16
CA PRO A 711 40.13 -6.79 34.38
C PRO A 711 39.82 -8.29 34.41
N ALA A 712 38.82 -8.74 33.66
CA ALA A 712 38.37 -10.13 33.60
C ALA A 712 39.12 -10.97 32.54
N LEU A 713 40.06 -10.38 31.78
CA LEU A 713 40.83 -11.11 30.79
C LEU A 713 41.66 -12.23 31.44
N ALA A 714 41.39 -13.46 31.05
CA ALA A 714 42.16 -14.64 31.45
C ALA A 714 43.39 -14.86 30.54
N GLY A 715 44.46 -15.43 31.10
CA GLY A 715 45.68 -15.77 30.36
C GLY A 715 46.76 -14.69 30.36
N ASP A 716 47.72 -14.79 29.45
CA ASP A 716 48.83 -13.87 29.34
C ASP A 716 48.43 -12.60 28.56
N ARG A 717 48.20 -11.51 29.31
CA ARG A 717 47.81 -10.21 28.76
C ARG A 717 48.88 -9.61 27.85
N GLU A 718 50.15 -9.73 28.21
CA GLU A 718 51.24 -9.13 27.44
C GLU A 718 51.36 -9.83 26.09
N ALA A 719 51.30 -11.17 26.07
CA ALA A 719 51.30 -11.95 24.84
C ALA A 719 50.08 -11.63 23.96
N ALA A 720 48.88 -11.54 24.54
CA ALA A 720 47.66 -11.20 23.79
C ALA A 720 47.75 -9.79 23.17
N CYS A 721 48.26 -8.81 23.93
CA CYS A 721 48.48 -7.45 23.43
C CYS A 721 49.52 -7.43 22.30
N ALA A 722 50.66 -8.12 22.47
CA ALA A 722 51.72 -8.17 21.47
C ALA A 722 51.22 -8.80 20.15
N ALA A 723 50.48 -9.91 20.23
CA ALA A 723 49.87 -10.55 19.08
C ALA A 723 48.90 -9.62 18.34
N GLN A 724 48.05 -8.91 19.10
CA GLN A 724 47.08 -7.98 18.51
C GLN A 724 47.77 -6.75 17.87
N VAL A 725 48.82 -6.21 18.50
CA VAL A 725 49.63 -5.11 17.91
C VAL A 725 50.24 -5.56 16.59
N ALA A 726 50.88 -6.73 16.55
CA ALA A 726 51.49 -7.26 15.33
C ALA A 726 50.45 -7.46 14.20
N ALA A 727 49.25 -7.93 14.54
CA ALA A 727 48.15 -8.07 13.58
C ALA A 727 47.66 -6.71 13.05
N ILE A 728 47.56 -5.70 13.92
CA ILE A 728 47.20 -4.33 13.52
C ILE A 728 48.29 -3.74 12.62
N GLU A 729 49.56 -3.86 12.98
CA GLU A 729 50.68 -3.36 12.16
C GLU A 729 50.72 -4.00 10.77
N ALA A 730 50.53 -5.32 10.68
CA ALA A 730 50.45 -6.02 9.40
C ALA A 730 49.27 -5.56 8.53
N ALA A 731 48.12 -5.22 9.15
CA ALA A 731 46.97 -4.68 8.45
C ALA A 731 47.15 -3.21 8.05
N LEU A 732 47.87 -2.41 8.86
CA LEU A 732 48.24 -1.02 8.53
C LEU A 732 49.16 -0.94 7.31
N ASP A 733 50.05 -1.92 7.13
CA ASP A 733 50.93 -1.98 5.96
C ASP A 733 50.17 -2.18 4.62
N GLN A 734 48.89 -2.54 4.68
CA GLN A 734 47.99 -2.65 3.51
C GLN A 734 47.17 -1.38 3.24
N VAL A 735 47.29 -0.33 4.07
CA VAL A 735 46.57 0.93 3.91
C VAL A 735 47.21 1.74 2.78
N ALA A 736 46.45 1.98 1.71
CA ALA A 736 46.98 2.60 0.50
C ALA A 736 47.28 4.11 0.64
N ASN A 737 46.49 4.82 1.45
CA ASN A 737 46.62 6.26 1.66
C ASN A 737 47.48 6.55 2.90
N LEU A 738 48.56 7.31 2.71
CA LEU A 738 49.51 7.66 3.77
C LEU A 738 48.89 8.47 4.91
N ASP A 739 47.91 9.33 4.61
CA ASP A 739 47.26 10.15 5.66
C ASP A 739 46.30 9.30 6.51
N GLU A 740 45.60 8.35 5.89
CA GLU A 740 44.75 7.38 6.59
C GLU A 740 45.60 6.44 7.47
N ASP A 741 46.74 5.98 6.95
CA ASP A 741 47.72 5.18 7.71
C ASP A 741 48.22 5.95 8.95
N ARG A 742 48.58 7.23 8.78
CA ARG A 742 49.01 8.10 9.89
C ARG A 742 47.93 8.25 10.96
N ILE A 743 46.67 8.42 10.57
CA ILE A 743 45.55 8.51 11.51
C ILE A 743 45.43 7.21 12.31
N LEU A 744 45.40 6.06 11.64
CA LEU A 744 45.22 4.77 12.29
C LEU A 744 46.42 4.39 13.18
N ARG A 745 47.65 4.72 12.76
CA ARG A 745 48.86 4.58 13.59
C ARG A 745 48.81 5.49 14.82
N GLN A 746 48.25 6.69 14.71
CA GLN A 746 48.07 7.56 15.87
C GLN A 746 47.07 6.97 16.87
N PHE A 747 45.98 6.33 16.42
CA PHE A 747 45.07 5.60 17.31
C PHE A 747 45.78 4.46 18.05
N LEU A 748 46.56 3.64 17.32
CA LEU A 748 47.36 2.57 17.91
C LEU A 748 48.32 3.11 18.98
N ALA A 749 49.05 4.19 18.65
CA ALA A 749 50.00 4.81 19.56
C ALA A 749 49.32 5.37 20.83
N LEU A 750 48.14 5.99 20.71
CA LEU A 750 47.39 6.46 21.88
C LEU A 750 46.95 5.31 22.79
N ILE A 751 46.40 4.23 22.23
CA ILE A 751 45.98 3.05 23.00
C ILE A 751 47.17 2.42 23.74
N GLN A 752 48.34 2.35 23.10
CA GLN A 752 49.57 1.85 23.72
C GLN A 752 50.11 2.81 24.78
N ALA A 753 49.94 4.12 24.61
CA ALA A 753 50.34 5.14 25.58
C ALA A 753 49.37 5.30 26.76
N THR A 754 48.18 4.71 26.70
CA THR A 754 47.25 4.65 27.83
C THR A 754 47.77 3.72 28.92
N LEU A 755 47.76 4.21 30.15
CA LEU A 755 48.22 3.53 31.37
C LEU A 755 47.07 2.96 32.19
N ARG A 756 45.96 3.71 32.28
CA ARG A 756 44.76 3.36 33.05
C ARG A 756 43.50 3.90 32.37
N THR A 757 42.37 3.23 32.54
CA THR A 757 41.05 3.70 32.10
C THR A 757 39.94 3.21 33.03
N ASN A 758 38.85 3.99 33.15
CA ASN A 758 37.70 3.66 33.99
C ASN A 758 36.56 2.97 33.21
N TRP A 759 36.77 2.61 31.94
CA TRP A 759 35.72 2.11 31.04
C TRP A 759 34.98 0.87 31.58
N PHE A 760 35.66 0.03 32.37
CA PHE A 760 35.12 -1.18 32.99
C PHE A 760 34.40 -0.93 34.32
N GLN A 761 34.59 0.24 34.94
CA GLN A 761 33.92 0.59 36.18
C GLN A 761 32.42 0.87 35.95
N ARG A 762 31.62 0.52 36.95
CA ARG A 762 30.18 0.79 36.99
C ARG A 762 29.86 1.87 38.03
N GLY A 763 28.74 2.56 37.84
CA GLY A 763 28.15 3.46 38.80
C GLY A 763 27.47 2.70 39.95
N ALA A 764 26.93 3.45 40.92
CA ALA A 764 26.25 2.88 42.09
C ALA A 764 24.96 2.12 41.73
N ASP A 765 24.36 2.43 40.59
CA ASP A 765 23.19 1.77 40.00
C ASP A 765 23.54 0.50 39.19
N GLY A 766 24.83 0.14 39.12
CA GLY A 766 25.33 -0.95 38.29
C GLY A 766 25.41 -0.62 36.79
N ALA A 767 24.98 0.58 36.38
CA ALA A 767 25.08 1.03 35.00
C ALA A 767 26.51 1.52 34.68
N PRO A 768 26.89 1.56 33.40
CA PRO A 768 28.11 2.24 32.98
C PRO A 768 28.18 3.70 33.43
N LYS A 769 29.37 4.18 33.75
CA LYS A 769 29.60 5.61 34.03
C LYS A 769 29.34 6.47 32.79
N ALA A 770 28.78 7.68 32.99
CA ALA A 770 28.46 8.64 31.92
C ALA A 770 29.68 9.40 31.33
N TYR A 771 30.89 9.03 31.74
CA TYR A 771 32.15 9.61 31.30
C TYR A 771 33.25 8.54 31.26
N LEU A 772 34.21 8.74 30.36
CA LEU A 772 35.37 7.89 30.13
C LEU A 772 36.64 8.65 30.48
N SER A 773 37.55 8.00 31.18
CA SER A 773 38.82 8.60 31.60
C SER A 773 39.99 7.77 31.07
N PHE A 774 41.04 8.46 30.63
CA PHE A 774 42.27 7.87 30.12
C PHE A 774 43.47 8.56 30.76
N LYS A 775 44.31 7.79 31.47
CA LYS A 775 45.61 8.27 31.95
C LYS A 775 46.65 7.94 30.90
N PHE A 776 47.22 8.96 30.27
CA PHE A 776 48.25 8.84 29.25
C PHE A 776 49.65 8.98 29.82
N LEU A 777 50.61 8.34 29.13
CA LEU A 777 52.04 8.63 29.23
C LEU A 777 52.45 9.50 28.02
N PRO A 778 52.47 10.85 28.14
CA PRO A 778 52.72 11.76 27.02
C PRO A 778 54.03 11.47 26.26
N ALA A 779 55.07 10.99 26.96
CA ALA A 779 56.35 10.63 26.36
C ALA A 779 56.28 9.50 25.31
N LYS A 780 55.21 8.70 25.31
CA LYS A 780 54.98 7.64 24.31
C LYS A 780 54.05 8.08 23.17
N ILE A 781 53.51 9.29 23.20
CA ILE A 781 52.60 9.80 22.16
C ILE A 781 53.41 10.54 21.10
N PRO A 782 53.43 10.06 19.84
CA PRO A 782 54.15 10.74 18.76
C PRO A 782 53.63 12.17 18.54
N ASN A 783 54.56 13.09 18.26
CA ASN A 783 54.29 14.47 17.84
C ASN A 783 53.43 15.30 18.81
N LEU A 784 53.38 14.94 20.10
CA LEU A 784 52.64 15.73 21.08
C LEU A 784 53.33 17.09 21.37
N PRO A 785 52.59 18.21 21.45
CA PRO A 785 53.18 19.53 21.69
C PRO A 785 53.99 19.62 23.00
N GLN A 786 55.16 20.24 22.92
CA GLN A 786 56.06 20.47 24.07
C GLN A 786 55.56 21.62 24.97
N PRO A 787 55.84 21.60 26.29
CA PRO A 787 56.55 20.55 27.03
C PRO A 787 55.66 19.34 27.31
N LEU A 788 56.25 18.13 27.37
CA LEU A 788 55.50 16.92 27.70
C LEU A 788 55.32 16.79 29.24
N PRO A 789 54.08 16.75 29.77
CA PRO A 789 53.83 16.39 31.16
C PRO A 789 54.27 14.95 31.44
N MET A 790 54.53 14.61 32.71
CA MET A 790 54.79 13.23 33.13
C MET A 790 53.57 12.36 32.91
N PHE A 791 52.39 12.85 33.32
CA PHE A 791 51.11 12.21 33.11
C PHE A 791 50.06 13.22 32.67
N GLU A 792 49.14 12.76 31.84
CA GLU A 792 47.96 13.50 31.43
C GLU A 792 46.73 12.63 31.63
N ILE A 793 45.73 13.11 32.35
CA ILE A 793 44.43 12.45 32.45
C ILE A 793 43.44 13.21 31.58
N PHE A 794 42.87 12.55 30.59
CA PHE A 794 41.80 13.06 29.75
C PHE A 794 40.48 12.42 30.16
N VAL A 795 39.46 13.23 30.39
CA VAL A 795 38.10 12.80 30.72
C VAL A 795 37.16 13.28 29.62
N TYR A 796 36.43 12.34 29.05
CA TYR A 796 35.53 12.52 27.94
C TYR A 796 34.09 12.14 28.33
N SER A 797 33.14 13.01 27.99
CA SER A 797 31.72 12.78 28.09
C SER A 797 31.01 13.51 26.95
N PRO A 798 29.82 13.08 26.50
CA PRO A 798 29.00 13.88 25.60
C PRO A 798 28.73 15.29 26.13
N ARG A 799 28.69 15.45 27.47
CA ARG A 799 28.38 16.73 28.16
C ARG A 799 29.61 17.62 28.38
N PHE A 800 30.81 17.06 28.52
CA PHE A 800 32.03 17.83 28.81
C PHE A 800 33.31 17.09 28.38
N GLU A 801 34.38 17.85 28.16
CA GLU A 801 35.74 17.33 27.98
C GLU A 801 36.67 18.00 28.99
N GLY A 802 37.64 17.27 29.54
CA GLY A 802 38.58 17.80 30.53
C GLY A 802 39.95 17.15 30.47
N VAL A 803 41.00 17.92 30.81
CA VAL A 803 42.38 17.45 30.91
C VAL A 803 42.98 17.83 32.26
N HIS A 804 43.84 16.96 32.81
CA HIS A 804 44.69 17.27 33.95
C HIS A 804 46.13 16.87 33.65
N LEU A 805 47.03 17.86 33.59
CA LEU A 805 48.42 17.74 33.21
C LEU A 805 49.30 17.81 34.47
N ARG A 806 50.17 16.81 34.69
CA ARG A 806 51.08 16.75 35.85
C ARG A 806 52.54 16.73 35.40
N GLY A 807 53.36 17.62 35.97
CA GLY A 807 54.81 17.63 35.76
C GLY A 807 55.59 16.57 36.57
N GLY A 808 54.94 15.86 37.49
CA GLY A 808 55.58 14.85 38.34
C GLY A 808 54.60 14.09 39.25
N LYS A 809 55.11 13.12 40.01
CA LYS A 809 54.33 12.30 40.95
C LYS A 809 53.66 13.09 42.07
N VAL A 810 54.34 14.09 42.62
CA VAL A 810 53.74 14.98 43.64
C VAL A 810 53.61 16.36 43.03
N ALA A 811 52.42 16.69 42.53
CA ALA A 811 52.14 17.92 41.79
C ALA A 811 50.89 18.62 42.31
N ARG A 812 50.85 19.96 42.22
CA ARG A 812 49.67 20.76 42.60
C ARG A 812 49.33 21.82 41.56
N GLY A 813 48.03 22.11 41.43
CA GLY A 813 47.56 23.21 40.61
C GLY A 813 46.05 23.26 40.45
N GLY A 814 45.58 24.39 39.92
CA GLY A 814 44.16 24.68 39.80
C GLY A 814 43.47 24.04 38.58
N LEU A 815 42.16 23.83 38.69
CA LEU A 815 41.30 23.37 37.60
C LEU A 815 40.50 24.53 37.01
N ARG A 816 40.66 24.82 35.71
CA ARG A 816 39.98 25.92 35.02
C ARG A 816 38.71 25.45 34.31
N TRP A 817 37.62 26.22 34.44
CA TRP A 817 36.51 26.11 33.49
C TRP A 817 36.82 27.04 32.30
N SER A 818 37.11 26.43 31.16
CA SER A 818 37.48 27.13 29.93
C SER A 818 36.25 27.34 29.02
N ASP A 819 36.26 28.45 28.28
CA ASP A 819 35.36 28.75 27.17
C ASP A 819 35.94 28.35 25.80
N ARG A 820 37.19 27.85 25.77
CA ARG A 820 37.93 27.50 24.55
C ARG A 820 37.67 26.06 24.10
N MET A 821 36.45 25.78 23.64
CA MET A 821 36.02 24.42 23.24
C MET A 821 36.99 23.72 22.27
N GLU A 822 37.57 24.46 21.31
CA GLU A 822 38.39 23.87 20.25
C GLU A 822 39.83 23.56 20.68
N ASP A 823 40.38 24.27 21.66
CA ASP A 823 41.80 24.16 22.01
C ASP A 823 42.12 24.37 23.52
N PHE A 824 41.17 24.06 24.41
CA PHE A 824 41.37 24.22 25.86
C PHE A 824 42.61 23.48 26.37
N ARG A 825 43.00 22.34 25.80
CA ARG A 825 44.24 21.65 26.21
C ARG A 825 45.47 22.53 25.97
N THR A 826 45.53 23.28 24.87
CA THR A 826 46.63 24.22 24.59
C THR A 826 46.67 25.34 25.63
N GLU A 827 45.51 25.85 26.04
CA GLU A 827 45.40 26.80 27.15
C GLU A 827 45.96 26.20 28.46
N ILE A 828 45.50 25.01 28.84
CA ILE A 828 45.92 24.34 30.08
C ILE A 828 47.41 23.98 30.04
N LEU A 829 47.95 23.58 28.89
CA LEU A 829 49.37 23.31 28.70
C LEU A 829 50.23 24.56 28.93
N GLY A 830 49.81 25.72 28.40
CA GLY A 830 50.47 27.00 28.66
C GLY A 830 50.50 27.35 30.14
N LEU A 831 49.40 27.09 30.86
CA LEU A 831 49.30 27.29 32.31
C LEU A 831 50.17 26.31 33.11
N VAL A 832 50.23 25.02 32.70
CA VAL A 832 51.10 24.03 33.35
C VAL A 832 52.56 24.43 33.20
N LYS A 833 52.96 24.92 32.01
CA LYS A 833 54.33 25.38 31.74
C LYS A 833 54.71 26.51 32.71
N ALA A 834 53.84 27.51 32.86
CA ALA A 834 54.05 28.59 33.83
C ALA A 834 54.12 28.07 35.28
N GLN A 835 53.27 27.11 35.63
CA GLN A 835 53.23 26.54 36.98
C GLN A 835 54.47 25.69 37.30
N ILE A 836 55.01 24.94 36.33
CA ILE A 836 56.24 24.16 36.48
C ILE A 836 57.43 25.10 36.69
N VAL A 837 57.54 26.18 35.90
CA VAL A 837 58.59 27.19 36.09
C VAL A 837 58.48 27.86 37.46
N LYS A 838 57.25 28.21 37.87
CA LYS A 838 56.99 28.80 39.20
C LYS A 838 57.36 27.84 40.34
N ASN A 839 57.10 26.54 40.18
CA ASN A 839 57.34 25.53 41.20
C ASN A 839 58.73 24.86 41.06
N ALA A 840 59.61 25.33 40.18
CA ALA A 840 60.89 24.65 39.88
C ALA A 840 61.81 24.46 41.10
N VAL A 841 61.62 25.27 42.15
CA VAL A 841 62.40 25.24 43.41
C VAL A 841 61.61 24.75 44.63
N ILE A 842 60.38 24.29 44.47
CA ILE A 842 59.53 23.81 45.59
C ILE A 842 58.95 22.42 45.30
N VAL A 843 58.74 21.64 46.35
CA VAL A 843 57.86 20.46 46.31
C VAL A 843 56.51 20.90 46.90
N PRO A 844 55.37 20.62 46.23
CA PRO A 844 55.20 19.82 45.01
C PRO A 844 55.42 20.58 43.68
N VAL A 845 55.72 19.84 42.60
CA VAL A 845 55.87 20.39 41.24
C VAL A 845 54.55 20.91 40.66
N GLY A 846 54.57 21.50 39.46
CA GLY A 846 53.36 22.06 38.84
C GLY A 846 52.42 21.02 38.23
N SER A 847 51.12 21.15 38.50
CA SER A 847 50.04 20.59 37.68
C SER A 847 49.06 21.67 37.25
N LYS A 848 48.16 21.32 36.33
CA LYS A 848 47.04 22.16 35.93
C LYS A 848 46.00 21.28 35.27
N GLY A 849 44.73 21.55 35.53
CA GLY A 849 43.67 20.98 34.72
C GLY A 849 42.71 22.02 34.22
N GLY A 850 41.82 21.58 33.34
CA GLY A 850 40.67 22.36 32.93
C GLY A 850 39.70 21.56 32.09
N PHE A 851 38.49 22.06 32.00
CA PHE A 851 37.37 21.41 31.32
C PHE A 851 36.50 22.43 30.59
N VAL A 852 35.74 21.92 29.62
CA VAL A 852 34.77 22.67 28.80
C VAL A 852 33.42 21.96 28.84
N VAL A 853 32.32 22.73 28.87
CA VAL A 853 30.94 22.21 28.83
C VAL A 853 30.46 22.22 27.38
N LYS A 854 30.13 21.04 26.83
CA LYS A 854 29.80 20.85 25.41
C LYS A 854 28.36 21.20 25.07
N CYS A 855 27.44 20.89 25.97
CA CYS A 855 26.01 21.06 25.78
C CYS A 855 25.45 21.98 26.88
N PRO A 856 25.74 23.29 26.84
CA PRO A 856 25.14 24.22 27.79
C PRO A 856 23.61 24.24 27.65
N PRO A 857 22.84 24.35 28.74
CA PRO A 857 21.37 24.41 28.67
C PRO A 857 20.91 25.59 27.80
N ALA A 858 19.96 25.33 26.90
CA ALA A 858 19.39 26.36 26.03
C ALA A 858 18.45 27.33 26.78
N GLU A 859 17.83 26.84 27.86
CA GLU A 859 16.87 27.57 28.70
C GLU A 859 17.33 27.59 30.17
N GLY A 860 16.76 28.48 30.99
CA GLY A 860 17.09 28.59 32.42
C GLY A 860 18.27 29.52 32.76
N GLY A 861 18.82 30.22 31.77
CA GLY A 861 19.76 31.33 31.96
C GLY A 861 21.05 30.97 32.71
N ARG A 862 21.62 31.95 33.44
CA ARG A 862 22.92 31.80 34.12
C ARG A 862 22.91 30.73 35.20
N GLU A 863 21.78 30.52 35.87
CA GLU A 863 21.65 29.53 36.95
C GLU A 863 21.75 28.11 36.42
N ALA A 864 21.00 27.80 35.34
CA ALA A 864 21.08 26.49 34.68
C ALA A 864 22.49 26.21 34.12
N LEU A 865 23.14 27.21 33.52
CA LEU A 865 24.52 27.08 33.03
C LEU A 865 25.50 26.79 34.19
N LEU A 866 25.36 27.47 35.32
CA LEU A 866 26.20 27.23 36.49
C LEU A 866 25.97 25.83 37.06
N ALA A 867 24.72 25.39 37.15
CA ALA A 867 24.36 24.05 37.61
C ALA A 867 24.97 22.95 36.72
N GLU A 868 24.90 23.13 35.39
CA GLU A 868 25.55 22.23 34.43
C GLU A 868 27.07 22.21 34.58
N GLY A 869 27.68 23.40 34.72
CA GLY A 869 29.12 23.53 34.95
C GLY A 869 29.59 22.84 36.23
N VAL A 870 28.83 22.96 37.32
CA VAL A 870 29.09 22.25 38.58
C VAL A 870 28.94 20.74 38.41
N ALA A 871 27.89 20.28 37.71
CA ALA A 871 27.69 18.85 37.43
C ALA A 871 28.86 18.26 36.61
N CYS A 872 29.27 18.95 35.55
CA CYS A 872 30.42 18.59 34.73
C CYS A 872 31.73 18.60 35.54
N TYR A 873 31.94 19.62 36.37
CA TYR A 873 33.11 19.72 37.25
C TYR A 873 33.20 18.54 38.23
N ARG A 874 32.07 18.16 38.86
CA ARG A 874 32.04 17.01 39.78
C ARG A 874 32.36 15.71 39.04
N ASN A 875 31.78 15.50 37.85
CA ASN A 875 32.09 14.32 37.05
C ASN A 875 33.53 14.30 36.53
N PHE A 876 34.11 15.47 36.21
CA PHE A 876 35.52 15.58 35.85
C PHE A 876 36.41 15.10 37.00
N LEU A 877 36.15 15.57 38.23
CA LEU A 877 36.89 15.12 39.42
C LEU A 877 36.74 13.63 39.70
N ARG A 878 35.52 13.10 39.56
CA ARG A 878 35.28 11.65 39.67
C ARG A 878 36.11 10.88 38.65
N GLY A 879 36.16 11.34 37.40
CA GLY A 879 37.02 10.75 36.36
C GLY A 879 38.52 10.78 36.69
N LEU A 880 39.00 11.81 37.39
CA LEU A 880 40.39 11.84 37.88
C LEU A 880 40.62 10.82 39.00
N LEU A 881 39.72 10.76 39.98
CA LEU A 881 39.83 9.85 41.13
C LEU A 881 39.63 8.38 40.74
N ASP A 882 38.82 8.10 39.71
CA ASP A 882 38.63 6.76 39.15
C ASP A 882 39.95 6.09 38.72
N LEU A 883 40.97 6.89 38.39
CA LEU A 883 42.28 6.40 37.92
C LEU A 883 43.41 6.59 38.94
N THR A 884 43.14 7.27 40.06
CA THR A 884 44.15 7.62 41.07
C THR A 884 44.11 6.60 42.22
N ASP A 885 45.27 6.06 42.61
CA ASP A 885 45.31 5.14 43.76
C ASP A 885 44.92 5.90 45.05
N ASN A 886 44.41 5.19 46.06
CA ASN A 886 44.11 5.77 47.37
C ASN A 886 45.16 5.33 48.41
N LEU A 887 45.19 5.96 49.58
CA LEU A 887 45.98 5.51 50.74
C LEU A 887 45.05 5.15 51.89
N VAL A 888 44.89 3.85 52.14
CA VAL A 888 44.06 3.33 53.24
C VAL A 888 45.00 2.80 54.32
N GLN A 889 44.98 3.43 55.50
CA GLN A 889 45.85 3.07 56.63
C GLN A 889 47.35 3.05 56.28
N GLY A 890 47.78 3.92 55.36
CA GLY A 890 49.17 4.01 54.90
C GLY A 890 49.57 3.02 53.80
N ALA A 891 48.68 2.11 53.38
CA ALA A 891 48.89 1.22 52.25
C ALA A 891 48.22 1.77 50.98
N VAL A 892 48.88 1.60 49.83
CA VAL A 892 48.30 1.98 48.53
C VAL A 892 47.17 1.03 48.19
N ALA A 893 45.98 1.59 47.95
CA ALA A 893 44.79 0.88 47.51
C ALA A 893 44.47 1.26 46.05
N PRO A 894 44.63 0.33 45.09
CA PRO A 894 44.28 0.57 43.70
C PRO A 894 42.79 0.87 43.48
N PRO A 895 42.40 1.63 42.44
CA PRO A 895 41.00 1.76 42.04
C PRO A 895 40.39 0.42 41.63
N ALA A 896 39.11 0.22 41.92
CA ALA A 896 38.37 -0.97 41.51
C ALA A 896 38.28 -1.08 39.98
N ASP A 897 38.33 -2.30 39.46
CA ASP A 897 38.17 -2.62 38.03
C ASP A 897 39.08 -1.82 37.08
N VAL A 898 40.30 -1.48 37.53
CA VAL A 898 41.32 -0.77 36.73
C VAL A 898 42.59 -1.61 36.62
N VAL A 899 42.94 -1.96 35.39
CA VAL A 899 44.26 -2.53 35.07
C VAL A 899 45.29 -1.39 35.02
N ARG A 900 46.39 -1.53 35.79
CA ARG A 900 47.46 -0.53 35.89
C ARG A 900 48.68 -0.95 35.08
N HIS A 901 49.11 -0.10 34.15
CA HIS A 901 50.36 -0.28 33.36
C HIS A 901 51.48 0.65 33.83
N ASP A 902 51.34 1.22 35.02
CA ASP A 902 52.27 2.12 35.69
C ASP A 902 52.42 1.74 37.17
N GLU A 903 53.35 2.42 37.84
CA GLU A 903 53.58 2.29 39.28
C GLU A 903 52.50 2.97 40.13
N ASP A 904 52.60 2.82 41.46
CA ASP A 904 51.67 3.44 42.40
C ASP A 904 51.66 4.97 42.28
N ASP A 905 50.46 5.54 42.17
CA ASP A 905 50.19 6.97 42.02
C ASP A 905 49.04 7.41 42.95
N PRO A 906 49.28 7.50 44.27
CA PRO A 906 48.25 7.83 45.25
C PRO A 906 48.00 9.33 45.44
N TYR A 907 48.75 10.20 44.76
CA TYR A 907 48.76 11.63 45.02
C TYR A 907 48.02 12.42 43.93
N LEU A 908 46.92 13.06 44.33
CA LEU A 908 46.18 14.01 43.51
C LEU A 908 45.64 15.14 44.40
N VAL A 909 46.01 16.37 44.10
CA VAL A 909 45.51 17.59 44.78
C VAL A 909 45.08 18.58 43.71
N VAL A 910 43.93 19.20 43.93
CA VAL A 910 43.36 20.21 43.04
C VAL A 910 43.28 21.56 43.75
N ALA A 911 43.12 22.64 42.99
CA ALA A 911 42.88 23.97 43.55
C ALA A 911 41.88 24.74 42.68
N ALA A 912 41.34 25.84 43.23
CA ALA A 912 40.49 26.74 42.47
C ALA A 912 41.28 27.53 41.41
N ASP A 913 40.65 27.78 40.25
CA ASP A 913 41.15 28.65 39.19
C ASP A 913 40.02 29.55 38.63
N LYS A 914 40.28 30.22 37.51
CA LYS A 914 39.29 30.98 36.75
C LYS A 914 38.11 30.06 36.40
N GLY A 915 36.90 30.55 36.69
CA GLY A 915 35.65 29.82 36.46
C GLY A 915 35.30 28.76 37.51
N THR A 916 36.19 28.46 38.47
CA THR A 916 35.98 27.46 39.54
C THR A 916 36.30 28.03 40.93
N ALA A 917 36.35 29.35 41.08
CA ALA A 917 36.77 30.03 42.30
C ALA A 917 35.99 29.59 43.56
N SER A 918 34.70 29.30 43.41
CA SER A 918 33.81 28.83 44.49
C SER A 918 33.61 27.32 44.53
N PHE A 919 34.35 26.54 43.72
CA PHE A 919 34.06 25.11 43.51
C PHE A 919 34.85 24.18 44.44
N SER A 920 35.74 24.71 45.28
CA SER A 920 36.56 23.92 46.20
C SER A 920 35.73 23.01 47.14
N ASP A 921 34.58 23.50 47.61
CA ASP A 921 33.68 22.70 48.45
C ASP A 921 33.12 21.48 47.70
N TYR A 922 32.76 21.63 46.41
CA TYR A 922 32.33 20.50 45.59
C TYR A 922 33.44 19.47 45.38
N ALA A 923 34.69 19.93 45.29
CA ALA A 923 35.83 19.03 45.13
C ALA A 923 36.09 18.20 46.39
N ASN A 924 36.03 18.83 47.56
CA ASN A 924 36.19 18.13 48.84
C ASN A 924 35.01 17.17 49.11
N GLN A 925 33.79 17.52 48.70
CA GLN A 925 32.66 16.59 48.72
C GLN A 925 32.91 15.35 47.86
N VAL A 926 33.42 15.51 46.63
CA VAL A 926 33.76 14.37 45.77
C VAL A 926 34.92 13.54 46.36
N SER A 927 35.93 14.18 46.97
CA SER A 927 37.00 13.48 47.70
C SER A 927 36.43 12.59 48.82
N ALA A 928 35.46 13.12 49.59
CA ALA A 928 34.77 12.39 50.64
C ALA A 928 33.91 11.22 50.10
N GLU A 929 33.22 11.40 48.96
CA GLU A 929 32.48 10.33 48.27
C GLU A 929 33.38 9.12 47.96
N TYR A 930 34.65 9.36 47.64
CA TYR A 930 35.64 8.32 47.30
C TYR A 930 36.43 7.81 48.52
N GLY A 931 36.20 8.36 49.72
CA GLY A 931 37.04 8.10 50.90
C GLY A 931 38.52 8.39 50.63
N PHE A 932 38.81 9.39 49.80
CA PHE A 932 40.18 9.69 49.38
C PHE A 932 40.99 10.27 50.55
N TRP A 933 42.20 9.77 50.75
CA TRP A 933 42.99 9.96 51.98
C TRP A 933 43.31 11.43 52.34
N LEU A 934 43.29 12.34 51.36
CA LEU A 934 43.48 13.77 51.59
C LEU A 934 42.24 14.46 52.18
N GLY A 935 41.05 13.87 52.08
CA GLY A 935 39.81 14.43 52.63
C GLY A 935 39.61 15.90 52.25
N ASP A 936 39.43 16.76 53.26
CA ASP A 936 39.24 18.21 53.12
C ASP A 936 40.50 18.97 52.63
N ALA A 937 41.66 18.32 52.62
CA ALA A 937 42.90 18.85 52.05
C ALA A 937 43.05 18.55 50.55
N PHE A 938 42.07 17.87 49.93
CA PHE A 938 42.08 17.57 48.48
C PHE A 938 42.01 18.85 47.63
N ALA A 939 41.22 19.83 48.04
CA ALA A 939 41.12 21.15 47.43
C ALA A 939 41.32 22.28 48.45
N SER A 940 42.30 23.16 48.20
CA SER A 940 42.56 24.33 49.06
C SER A 940 41.61 25.49 48.76
N GLY A 941 41.00 26.09 49.80
CA GLY A 941 40.20 27.33 49.70
C GLY A 941 38.67 27.16 49.75
N GLY A 942 38.17 26.05 50.33
CA GLY A 942 36.74 25.89 50.66
C GLY A 942 36.38 26.54 52.02
N SER A 943 35.13 26.37 52.45
CA SER A 943 34.55 26.92 53.69
C SER A 943 35.30 26.55 54.99
N VAL A 944 36.16 25.53 54.95
CA VAL A 944 36.96 25.00 56.08
C VAL A 944 38.47 25.33 55.95
N GLY A 945 38.92 25.91 54.83
CA GLY A 945 40.34 26.13 54.52
C GLY A 945 40.82 27.59 54.67
N TYR A 946 42.12 27.77 54.93
CA TYR A 946 42.77 29.09 55.05
C TYR A 946 42.73 29.86 53.70
N ASP A 947 41.93 30.92 53.63
CA ASP A 947 41.78 31.77 52.43
C ASP A 947 42.90 32.82 52.35
N HIS A 948 44.00 32.48 51.66
CA HIS A 948 45.10 33.43 51.43
C HIS A 948 44.74 34.60 50.49
N LYS A 949 43.55 34.61 49.86
CA LYS A 949 43.13 35.69 48.95
C LYS A 949 42.23 36.73 49.61
N LYS A 950 41.74 36.51 50.83
CA LYS A 950 40.95 37.49 51.58
C LYS A 950 41.76 38.49 52.40
N MET A 951 43.08 38.32 52.51
CA MET A 951 43.98 39.22 53.27
C MET A 951 45.13 39.81 52.44
N GLY A 952 44.92 40.05 51.15
CA GLY A 952 45.90 40.70 50.26
C GLY A 952 45.24 41.61 49.25
#